data_AF-A0AAF0FFS7-F1
#
_entry.id   AF-A0AAF0FFS7-F1
#
_cell.length_a   1.000
_cell.length_b   1.000
_cell.length_c   1.000
_cell.angle_alpha   90.00
_cell.angle_beta   90.00
_cell.angle_gamma   90.00
#
_symmetry.space_group_name_H-M   'P 1'
#
loop_
_entity.id
_entity.type
_entity.pdbx_description
1 polymer ?
#
loop_
_entity_poly.entity_id
_entity_poly.type
_entity_poly.pdbx_seq_one_letter_code
_entity_poly.pdbx_strand_id
1 'polypeptide(L)'
;MASEERPADKQELERKLIANTTLPPFWLITVPYMTWFLVFDRAAVSGGRRSARLRNSVIYRLMREYFPVRLINKAPLPPDRPYLFGYHPHGIIGMGAVISFGTEACGFSEKFPGITPSLLTLASNFKIPLYRDYLLGLGFSSVSRNSCENILRKGPGSAIVIVVGGAQESLKSRPGVMNLTLEHRKGFVRVAMRTGADLVPTLGFGENELFNQANNQEGTWLYRLQQILKHSLGFTVPAIAGRGLLHDSFGLMPYQRPITIVTGEPVQVLHTENPTEEEVDEMHKRYIQALEKNLMADVRPLAYLTLIRHGESRANVERVLQGVTDAPLTARGEAQLEALEAAWRPMEDRSNEFNLPRPHLIVASPIRRAYRTGCAVARGCGFEIHELGNTTFRSPVTQVPLIQQHTSLLIDSGLSERNFGKAECTRKGRAVPGFAKPDPKDIGRADTHTSFQHRVVKEGKKWINWLMELAQSQQQQGAKQFSDPASSLQESEPNSREATPSPAEAPAYDALQSDPITSEAVESGALAETDLFTTNSASPNPNTESAPDIPPVRTFKSDPPHLVLVSHGQWIHTFLKSMIPELRNSFYVRSSNTGLYTLELHPSPNKFPRLSVLLQDDTRHLDLAPQSKKKCPQRTTLDGLWAAASRGGHKSA
;
A
#
# COMPACT_ATOMS: atom_id res chain seq x y z
N MET A 1 -5.83 -42.95 -36.41
CA MET A 1 -7.26 -42.68 -36.60
C MET A 1 -7.72 -41.71 -35.52
N ALA A 2 -7.59 -40.42 -35.77
CA ALA A 2 -8.31 -39.38 -35.04
C ALA A 2 -9.28 -38.78 -36.06
N SER A 3 -10.57 -38.74 -35.75
CA SER A 3 -11.59 -38.21 -36.65
C SER A 3 -11.45 -36.70 -36.75
N GLU A 4 -11.31 -36.18 -37.97
CA GLU A 4 -11.52 -34.76 -38.25
C GLU A 4 -12.99 -34.42 -38.00
N GLU A 5 -13.28 -33.82 -36.83
CA GLU A 5 -14.56 -33.12 -36.63
C GLU A 5 -14.63 -31.97 -37.65
N ARG A 6 -15.70 -31.96 -38.46
CA ARG A 6 -15.80 -31.02 -39.57
C ARG A 6 -16.10 -29.61 -39.01
N PRO A 7 -15.62 -28.53 -39.64
CA PRO A 7 -15.94 -27.16 -39.21
C PRO A 7 -17.45 -26.85 -39.22
N ALA A 8 -18.27 -27.66 -39.91
CA ALA A 8 -19.72 -27.60 -39.87
C ALA A 8 -20.30 -27.88 -38.47
N ASP A 9 -19.75 -28.85 -37.72
CA ASP A 9 -20.28 -29.23 -36.39
C ASP A 9 -20.09 -28.10 -35.36
N LYS A 10 -19.01 -27.31 -35.49
CA LYS A 10 -18.76 -26.15 -34.63
C LYS A 10 -19.75 -25.01 -34.88
N GLN A 11 -19.98 -24.66 -36.15
CA GLN A 11 -21.00 -23.65 -36.50
C GLN A 11 -22.41 -24.12 -36.16
N GLU A 12 -22.70 -25.42 -36.25
CA GLU A 12 -24.00 -25.95 -35.86
C GLU A 12 -24.16 -26.02 -34.33
N LEU A 13 -23.10 -26.32 -33.57
CA LEU A 13 -23.10 -26.15 -32.11
C LEU A 13 -23.31 -24.68 -31.72
N GLU A 14 -22.60 -23.73 -32.36
CA GLU A 14 -22.76 -22.29 -32.09
C GLU A 14 -24.18 -21.82 -32.41
N ARG A 15 -24.76 -22.24 -33.55
CA ARG A 15 -26.16 -21.97 -33.89
C ARG A 15 -27.14 -22.59 -32.90
N LYS A 16 -26.89 -23.82 -32.44
CA LYS A 16 -27.72 -24.49 -31.41
C LYS A 16 -27.56 -23.83 -30.03
N LEU A 17 -26.37 -23.34 -29.69
CA LEU A 17 -26.10 -22.64 -28.43
C LEU A 17 -26.79 -21.26 -28.41
N ILE A 18 -26.70 -20.52 -29.51
CA ILE A 18 -27.40 -19.24 -29.70
C ILE A 18 -28.93 -19.45 -29.70
N ALA A 19 -29.44 -20.46 -30.41
CA ALA A 19 -30.85 -20.81 -30.40
C ALA A 19 -31.35 -21.23 -29.00
N ASN A 20 -30.55 -22.00 -28.24
CA ASN A 20 -30.89 -22.43 -26.88
C ASN A 20 -30.79 -21.30 -25.83
N THR A 21 -30.00 -20.24 -26.07
CA THR A 21 -30.08 -19.01 -25.26
C THR A 21 -31.33 -18.17 -25.56
N THR A 22 -32.10 -18.54 -26.59
CA THR A 22 -33.37 -17.91 -26.97
C THR A 22 -34.51 -18.92 -27.05
N LEU A 23 -34.74 -19.70 -25.99
CA LEU A 23 -35.92 -20.56 -25.86
C LEU A 23 -37.21 -19.69 -25.89
N PRO A 24 -38.08 -19.81 -26.91
CA PRO A 24 -39.23 -18.91 -27.11
C PRO A 24 -40.20 -18.76 -25.92
N PRO A 25 -40.47 -19.78 -25.07
CA PRO A 25 -41.34 -19.60 -23.90
C PRO A 25 -40.85 -18.52 -22.92
N PHE A 26 -39.53 -18.32 -22.79
CA PHE A 26 -38.98 -17.29 -21.91
C PHE A 26 -39.07 -15.88 -22.52
N TRP A 27 -39.28 -15.74 -23.84
CA TRP A 27 -39.45 -14.43 -24.48
C TRP A 27 -40.65 -13.65 -23.94
N LEU A 28 -41.71 -14.35 -23.49
CA LEU A 28 -42.87 -13.72 -22.84
C LEU A 28 -42.52 -12.97 -21.54
N ILE A 29 -41.36 -13.26 -20.92
CA ILE A 29 -40.85 -12.58 -19.74
C ILE A 29 -39.65 -11.70 -20.11
N THR A 30 -38.69 -12.25 -20.87
CA THR A 30 -37.45 -11.55 -21.18
C THR A 30 -37.66 -10.40 -22.16
N VAL A 31 -38.46 -10.53 -23.23
CA VAL A 31 -38.66 -9.44 -24.19
C VAL A 31 -39.38 -8.24 -23.56
N PRO A 32 -40.48 -8.40 -22.79
CA PRO A 32 -41.08 -7.29 -22.04
C PRO A 32 -40.13 -6.66 -21.01
N TYR A 33 -39.37 -7.47 -20.25
CA TYR A 33 -38.40 -6.94 -19.28
C TYR A 33 -37.27 -6.16 -19.97
N MET A 34 -36.66 -6.71 -21.04
CA MET A 34 -35.61 -6.06 -21.83
C MET A 34 -36.12 -4.74 -22.44
N THR A 35 -37.31 -4.75 -23.06
CA THR A 35 -37.94 -3.56 -23.63
C THR A 35 -38.23 -2.51 -22.56
N TRP A 36 -38.82 -2.91 -21.43
CA TRP A 36 -39.07 -2.02 -20.31
C TRP A 36 -37.78 -1.35 -19.82
N PHE A 37 -36.72 -2.14 -19.58
CA PHE A 37 -35.52 -1.59 -18.97
C PHE A 37 -34.63 -0.79 -19.92
N LEU A 38 -34.60 -1.14 -21.21
CA LEU A 38 -33.79 -0.43 -22.20
C LEU A 38 -34.42 0.88 -22.67
N VAL A 39 -35.76 0.95 -22.73
CA VAL A 39 -36.49 2.10 -23.31
C VAL A 39 -37.02 3.05 -22.23
N PHE A 40 -37.66 2.53 -21.18
CA PHE A 40 -38.47 3.34 -20.26
C PHE A 40 -37.80 3.60 -18.90
N ASP A 41 -37.02 2.66 -18.39
CA ASP A 41 -36.53 2.66 -17.02
C ASP A 41 -35.27 3.51 -16.80
N ARG A 42 -35.48 4.73 -16.28
CA ARG A 42 -34.42 5.71 -16.02
C ARG A 42 -33.81 5.63 -14.61
N ALA A 43 -34.10 4.60 -13.80
CA ALA A 43 -33.70 4.56 -12.39
C ALA A 43 -32.17 4.60 -12.15
N ALA A 44 -31.37 4.11 -13.11
CA ALA A 44 -29.92 4.20 -13.08
C ALA A 44 -29.38 5.63 -13.25
N VAL A 45 -30.18 6.54 -13.82
CA VAL A 45 -29.85 7.95 -13.98
C VAL A 45 -30.51 8.80 -12.89
N SER A 46 -31.75 8.51 -12.51
CA SER A 46 -32.48 9.26 -11.47
C SER A 46 -32.16 8.84 -10.03
N GLY A 47 -31.34 7.80 -9.82
CA GLY A 47 -30.97 7.28 -8.50
C GLY A 47 -32.17 6.75 -7.72
N GLY A 48 -32.79 5.69 -8.25
CA GLY A 48 -33.98 5.05 -7.67
C GLY A 48 -33.79 3.57 -7.33
N ARG A 49 -34.86 2.93 -6.81
CA ARG A 49 -34.97 1.48 -6.53
C ARG A 49 -34.01 0.89 -5.47
N ARG A 50 -33.41 1.73 -4.62
CA ARG A 50 -32.67 1.34 -3.40
C ARG A 50 -33.52 0.47 -2.46
N SER A 51 -32.99 -0.67 -2.04
CA SER A 51 -33.67 -1.65 -1.18
C SER A 51 -33.01 -1.74 0.20
N ALA A 52 -33.72 -1.26 1.23
CA ALA A 52 -33.25 -1.35 2.61
C ALA A 52 -32.98 -2.80 3.04
N ARG A 53 -33.83 -3.75 2.63
CA ARG A 53 -33.68 -5.18 2.95
C ARG A 53 -32.41 -5.79 2.33
N LEU A 54 -32.08 -5.43 1.09
CA LEU A 54 -30.84 -5.91 0.47
C LEU A 54 -29.62 -5.32 1.18
N ARG A 55 -29.62 -3.99 1.40
CA ARG A 55 -28.49 -3.28 2.03
C ARG A 55 -28.22 -3.68 3.49
N ASN A 56 -29.23 -4.18 4.21
CA ASN A 56 -29.11 -4.72 5.57
C ASN A 56 -28.94 -6.25 5.64
N SER A 57 -28.79 -6.93 4.50
CA SER A 57 -28.72 -8.40 4.47
C SER A 57 -27.46 -8.95 5.14
N VAL A 58 -27.58 -10.18 5.68
CA VAL A 58 -26.52 -10.84 6.48
C VAL A 58 -25.20 -10.96 5.71
N ILE A 59 -25.25 -11.17 4.39
CA ILE A 59 -24.06 -11.36 3.56
C ILE A 59 -23.08 -10.17 3.65
N TYR A 60 -23.57 -8.94 3.75
CA TYR A 60 -22.68 -7.76 3.85
C TYR A 60 -22.05 -7.61 5.23
N ARG A 61 -22.70 -8.10 6.29
CA ARG A 61 -22.08 -8.21 7.62
C ARG A 61 -20.95 -9.25 7.61
N LEU A 62 -21.19 -10.41 6.98
CA LEU A 62 -20.15 -11.44 6.78
C LEU A 62 -18.99 -10.92 5.91
N MET A 63 -19.27 -10.13 4.86
CA MET A 63 -18.23 -9.50 4.04
C MET A 63 -17.44 -8.44 4.83
N ARG A 64 -18.10 -7.65 5.69
CA ARG A 64 -17.42 -6.72 6.61
C ARG A 64 -16.51 -7.46 7.58
N GLU A 65 -16.96 -8.57 8.17
CA GLU A 65 -16.17 -9.41 9.08
C GLU A 65 -15.03 -10.15 8.37
N TYR A 66 -15.22 -10.47 7.09
CA TYR A 66 -14.18 -11.06 6.24
C TYR A 66 -13.08 -10.04 5.87
N PHE A 67 -13.41 -8.79 5.51
CA PHE A 67 -12.43 -7.74 5.17
C PHE A 67 -12.13 -6.74 6.32
N PRO A 68 -12.26 -7.13 7.60
CA PRO A 68 -12.48 -6.26 8.76
C PRO A 68 -12.85 -4.78 8.49
N VAL A 69 -13.92 -4.52 7.72
CA VAL A 69 -14.17 -3.17 7.17
C VAL A 69 -14.61 -2.18 8.25
N ARG A 70 -14.01 -0.99 8.23
CA ARG A 70 -14.30 0.12 9.14
C ARG A 70 -14.56 1.40 8.36
N LEU A 71 -15.63 2.10 8.71
CA LEU A 71 -15.94 3.44 8.23
C LEU A 71 -15.77 4.44 9.38
N ILE A 72 -14.82 5.36 9.23
CA ILE A 72 -14.49 6.41 10.19
C ILE A 72 -14.90 7.74 9.58
N ASN A 73 -15.72 8.50 10.30
CA ASN A 73 -16.05 9.87 9.94
C ASN A 73 -15.28 10.83 10.86
N LYS A 74 -14.58 11.81 10.27
CA LYS A 74 -13.82 12.82 11.04
C LYS A 74 -14.64 14.06 11.38
N ALA A 75 -15.69 14.37 10.63
CA ALA A 75 -16.44 15.61 10.78
C ALA A 75 -17.96 15.40 10.63
N PRO A 76 -18.81 16.08 11.41
CA PRO A 76 -20.24 16.01 11.20
C PRO A 76 -20.59 16.57 9.81
N LEU A 77 -21.39 15.82 9.04
CA LEU A 77 -21.96 16.29 7.78
C LEU A 77 -23.44 16.64 8.03
N PRO A 78 -23.83 17.92 8.10
CA PRO A 78 -25.23 18.29 8.29
C PRO A 78 -26.08 17.86 7.07
N PRO A 79 -27.30 17.34 7.25
CA PRO A 79 -28.16 16.87 6.16
C PRO A 79 -28.90 18.02 5.43
N ASP A 80 -28.48 19.27 5.62
CA ASP A 80 -29.09 20.49 5.08
C ASP A 80 -28.69 20.77 3.61
N ARG A 81 -27.74 20.00 3.06
CA ARG A 81 -27.13 20.22 1.74
C ARG A 81 -26.79 18.90 1.02
N PRO A 82 -26.49 18.93 -0.29
CA PRO A 82 -26.00 17.77 -1.02
C PRO A 82 -24.48 17.57 -0.86
N TYR A 83 -23.99 16.33 -1.03
CA TYR A 83 -22.56 15.99 -0.90
C TYR A 83 -22.02 15.13 -2.05
N LEU A 84 -20.77 15.34 -2.42
CA LEU A 84 -20.03 14.49 -3.35
C LEU A 84 -18.81 13.90 -2.63
N PHE A 85 -18.89 12.61 -2.28
CA PHE A 85 -17.77 11.86 -1.71
C PHE A 85 -16.82 11.41 -2.83
N GLY A 86 -15.62 12.00 -2.88
CA GLY A 86 -14.56 11.53 -3.76
C GLY A 86 -13.76 10.44 -3.05
N TYR A 87 -13.93 9.18 -3.49
CA TYR A 87 -13.33 7.99 -2.91
C TYR A 87 -12.05 7.58 -3.63
N HIS A 88 -11.01 7.27 -2.86
CA HIS A 88 -9.67 6.90 -3.31
C HIS A 88 -9.07 5.78 -2.45
N PRO A 89 -8.18 4.92 -2.96
CA PRO A 89 -8.06 4.55 -4.36
C PRO A 89 -9.23 3.64 -4.77
N HIS A 90 -9.41 3.38 -6.06
CA HIS A 90 -10.35 2.37 -6.54
C HIS A 90 -10.00 0.95 -6.09
N GLY A 91 -8.70 0.64 -5.91
CA GLY A 91 -8.25 -0.75 -5.85
C GLY A 91 -8.67 -1.51 -7.11
N ILE A 92 -8.69 -2.83 -7.05
CA ILE A 92 -9.13 -3.63 -8.20
C ILE A 92 -10.65 -3.57 -8.38
N ILE A 93 -11.43 -3.63 -7.30
CA ILE A 93 -12.90 -3.74 -7.31
C ILE A 93 -13.64 -2.79 -6.35
N GLY A 94 -12.94 -1.89 -5.64
CA GLY A 94 -13.54 -0.94 -4.70
C GLY A 94 -14.36 -1.57 -3.58
N MET A 95 -13.87 -2.66 -2.99
CA MET A 95 -14.69 -3.53 -2.11
C MET A 95 -15.18 -2.80 -0.86
N GLY A 96 -14.31 -1.98 -0.26
CA GLY A 96 -14.64 -1.14 0.86
C GLY A 96 -15.63 -0.04 0.50
N ALA A 97 -15.56 0.52 -0.72
CA ALA A 97 -16.57 1.47 -1.21
C ALA A 97 -17.95 0.81 -1.29
N VAL A 98 -18.04 -0.40 -1.85
CA VAL A 98 -19.29 -1.17 -1.91
C VAL A 98 -19.83 -1.45 -0.50
N ILE A 99 -19.01 -2.00 0.39
CA ILE A 99 -19.43 -2.38 1.74
C ILE A 99 -19.83 -1.15 2.57
N SER A 100 -19.14 -0.02 2.43
CA SER A 100 -19.34 1.16 3.29
C SER A 100 -20.44 2.11 2.83
N PHE A 101 -20.62 2.29 1.51
CA PHE A 101 -21.60 3.23 0.96
C PHE A 101 -22.79 2.53 0.30
N GLY A 102 -22.54 1.40 -0.38
CA GLY A 102 -23.58 0.58 -1.01
C GLY A 102 -24.42 -0.22 -0.01
N THR A 103 -23.96 -0.44 1.22
CA THR A 103 -24.67 -1.27 2.22
C THR A 103 -24.80 -0.56 3.57
N GLU A 104 -25.52 -1.15 4.54
CA GLU A 104 -25.51 -0.70 5.93
C GLU A 104 -24.53 -1.50 6.83
N ALA A 105 -23.70 -2.38 6.27
CA ALA A 105 -22.82 -3.24 7.06
C ALA A 105 -21.85 -2.45 7.96
N CYS A 106 -21.42 -1.25 7.53
CA CYS A 106 -20.58 -0.34 8.31
C CYS A 106 -21.35 0.73 9.11
N GLY A 107 -22.69 0.67 9.15
CA GLY A 107 -23.55 1.64 9.82
C GLY A 107 -23.49 3.02 9.15
N PHE A 108 -23.71 3.09 7.82
CA PHE A 108 -23.63 4.37 7.11
C PHE A 108 -24.66 5.35 7.65
N SER A 109 -25.92 4.93 7.76
CA SER A 109 -27.02 5.79 8.20
C SER A 109 -26.87 6.27 9.65
N GLU A 110 -26.10 5.56 10.48
CA GLU A 110 -25.77 5.96 11.86
C GLU A 110 -24.65 7.03 11.89
N LYS A 111 -23.70 6.95 10.95
CA LYS A 111 -22.53 7.85 10.86
C LYS A 111 -22.83 9.16 10.11
N PHE A 112 -23.83 9.13 9.24
CA PHE A 112 -24.26 10.22 8.38
C PHE A 112 -25.80 10.34 8.43
N PRO A 113 -26.38 10.70 9.59
CA PRO A 113 -27.81 10.76 9.78
C PRO A 113 -28.46 11.75 8.81
N GLY A 114 -29.52 11.31 8.12
CA GLY A 114 -30.22 12.11 7.10
C GLY A 114 -29.55 12.13 5.72
N ILE A 115 -28.38 11.53 5.53
CA ILE A 115 -27.68 11.48 4.24
C ILE A 115 -27.95 10.16 3.50
N THR A 116 -28.35 10.25 2.24
CA THR A 116 -28.66 9.12 1.35
C THR A 116 -27.62 9.01 0.22
N PRO A 117 -26.63 8.11 0.33
CA PRO A 117 -25.57 7.96 -0.68
C PRO A 117 -26.01 7.13 -1.88
N SER A 118 -25.61 7.56 -3.08
CA SER A 118 -25.65 6.77 -4.30
C SER A 118 -24.22 6.49 -4.78
N LEU A 119 -23.81 5.21 -4.74
CA LEU A 119 -22.47 4.79 -5.18
C LEU A 119 -22.44 4.69 -6.72
N LEU A 120 -21.56 5.43 -7.36
CA LEU A 120 -21.58 5.56 -8.81
C LEU A 120 -20.68 4.53 -9.50
N THR A 121 -21.16 3.98 -10.62
CA THR A 121 -20.44 2.98 -11.42
C THR A 121 -20.69 3.18 -12.92
N LEU A 122 -19.98 2.41 -13.76
CA LEU A 122 -20.05 2.51 -15.21
C LEU A 122 -21.49 2.29 -15.73
N ALA A 123 -21.92 3.12 -16.68
CA ALA A 123 -23.25 3.01 -17.28
C ALA A 123 -23.52 1.65 -17.95
N SER A 124 -22.46 0.96 -18.41
CA SER A 124 -22.52 -0.39 -18.97
C SER A 124 -23.07 -1.43 -17.98
N ASN A 125 -22.79 -1.29 -16.68
CA ASN A 125 -23.27 -2.21 -15.65
C ASN A 125 -24.81 -2.25 -15.56
N PHE A 126 -25.48 -1.15 -15.93
CA PHE A 126 -26.95 -1.07 -15.95
C PHE A 126 -27.61 -1.61 -17.23
N LYS A 127 -26.80 -2.04 -18.21
CA LYS A 127 -27.27 -2.73 -19.43
C LYS A 127 -27.38 -4.25 -19.24
N ILE A 128 -26.80 -4.80 -18.17
CA ILE A 128 -26.81 -6.25 -17.89
C ILE A 128 -28.09 -6.63 -17.12
N PRO A 129 -28.95 -7.50 -17.67
CA PRO A 129 -30.15 -8.02 -17.00
C PRO A 129 -29.87 -8.56 -15.59
N LEU A 130 -30.79 -8.32 -14.66
CA LEU A 130 -30.75 -8.74 -13.24
C LEU A 130 -29.61 -8.14 -12.41
N TYR A 131 -28.37 -8.12 -12.92
CA TYR A 131 -27.22 -7.47 -12.27
C TYR A 131 -27.47 -5.97 -12.06
N ARG A 132 -28.08 -5.29 -13.04
CA ARG A 132 -28.55 -3.91 -12.89
C ARG A 132 -29.48 -3.72 -11.69
N ASP A 133 -30.41 -4.66 -11.45
CA ASP A 133 -31.43 -4.52 -10.41
C ASP A 133 -30.85 -4.84 -9.02
N TYR A 134 -29.86 -5.74 -8.96
CA TYR A 134 -29.02 -5.94 -7.78
C TYR A 134 -28.24 -4.66 -7.40
N LEU A 135 -27.57 -4.02 -8.37
CA LEU A 135 -26.84 -2.76 -8.17
C LEU A 135 -27.78 -1.63 -7.70
N LEU A 136 -28.93 -1.47 -8.36
CA LEU A 136 -29.93 -0.47 -7.99
C LEU A 136 -30.55 -0.76 -6.62
N GLY A 137 -30.74 -2.03 -6.27
CA GLY A 137 -31.13 -2.47 -4.94
C GLY A 137 -30.11 -2.07 -3.85
N LEU A 138 -28.82 -2.02 -4.18
CA LEU A 138 -27.77 -1.46 -3.33
C LEU A 138 -27.71 0.09 -3.35
N GLY A 139 -28.51 0.75 -4.18
CA GLY A 139 -28.50 2.20 -4.34
C GLY A 139 -27.39 2.72 -5.25
N PHE A 140 -26.80 1.86 -6.10
CA PHE A 140 -25.85 2.32 -7.11
C PHE A 140 -26.55 3.17 -8.18
N SER A 141 -25.79 4.00 -8.88
CA SER A 141 -26.27 4.77 -10.04
C SER A 141 -25.17 4.96 -11.08
N SER A 142 -25.51 5.53 -12.23
CA SER A 142 -24.57 5.82 -13.31
C SER A 142 -23.59 6.93 -12.89
N VAL A 143 -22.32 6.79 -13.26
CA VAL A 143 -21.31 7.86 -13.10
C VAL A 143 -21.40 8.95 -14.19
N SER A 144 -22.42 8.91 -15.05
CA SER A 144 -22.66 9.94 -16.06
C SER A 144 -23.08 11.27 -15.42
N ARG A 145 -22.61 12.39 -15.98
CA ARG A 145 -22.89 13.75 -15.49
C ARG A 145 -24.37 13.99 -15.19
N ASN A 146 -25.24 13.63 -16.13
CA ASN A 146 -26.70 13.78 -16.00
C ASN A 146 -27.24 13.02 -14.77
N SER A 147 -26.67 11.86 -14.42
CA SER A 147 -27.07 11.13 -13.21
C SER A 147 -26.56 11.79 -11.94
N CYS A 148 -25.30 12.22 -11.93
CA CYS A 148 -24.72 12.95 -10.80
C CYS A 148 -25.54 14.21 -10.48
N GLU A 149 -25.80 15.04 -11.50
CA GLU A 149 -26.60 16.26 -11.36
C GLU A 149 -28.04 15.95 -10.93
N ASN A 150 -28.71 14.95 -11.53
CA ASN A 150 -30.08 14.57 -11.16
C ASN A 150 -30.22 14.05 -9.73
N ILE A 151 -29.19 13.40 -9.18
CA ILE A 151 -29.21 12.91 -7.79
C ILE A 151 -28.95 14.05 -6.81
N LEU A 152 -27.96 14.92 -7.08
CA LEU A 152 -27.61 16.04 -6.20
C LEU A 152 -28.66 17.17 -6.24
N ARG A 153 -29.33 17.40 -7.38
CA ARG A 153 -30.47 18.33 -7.49
C ARG A 153 -31.73 17.90 -6.72
N LYS A 154 -31.75 16.70 -6.11
CA LYS A 154 -32.78 16.35 -5.11
C LYS A 154 -32.67 17.20 -3.84
N GLY A 155 -31.51 17.85 -3.62
CA GLY A 155 -31.32 18.82 -2.55
C GLY A 155 -30.81 18.20 -1.24
N PRO A 156 -31.20 18.75 -0.08
CA PRO A 156 -30.70 18.38 1.25
C PRO A 156 -30.67 16.88 1.51
N GLY A 157 -29.55 16.38 2.03
CA GLY A 157 -29.37 14.97 2.38
C GLY A 157 -29.13 14.04 1.19
N SER A 158 -29.15 14.51 -0.06
CA SER A 158 -28.69 13.70 -1.19
C SER A 158 -27.16 13.62 -1.23
N ALA A 159 -26.61 12.46 -1.55
CA ALA A 159 -25.17 12.32 -1.75
C ALA A 159 -24.83 11.36 -2.88
N ILE A 160 -23.73 11.62 -3.58
CA ILE A 160 -23.12 10.67 -4.51
C ILE A 160 -21.71 10.29 -4.06
N VAL A 161 -21.27 9.08 -4.41
CA VAL A 161 -19.93 8.57 -4.12
C VAL A 161 -19.26 8.21 -5.43
N ILE A 162 -18.19 8.92 -5.77
CA ILE A 162 -17.43 8.73 -7.01
C ILE A 162 -16.06 8.17 -6.65
N VAL A 163 -15.72 7.02 -7.23
CA VAL A 163 -14.37 6.46 -7.14
C VAL A 163 -13.52 7.07 -8.26
N VAL A 164 -12.73 8.10 -7.93
CA VAL A 164 -12.29 9.12 -8.91
C VAL A 164 -11.33 8.57 -9.98
N GLY A 165 -10.30 7.80 -9.58
CA GLY A 165 -9.31 7.27 -10.53
C GLY A 165 -9.79 6.04 -11.33
N GLY A 166 -10.92 5.42 -10.93
CA GLY A 166 -11.62 4.40 -11.70
C GLY A 166 -10.73 3.26 -12.23
N ALA A 167 -10.94 2.91 -13.49
CA ALA A 167 -10.21 1.82 -14.16
C ALA A 167 -8.71 2.09 -14.39
N GLN A 168 -8.24 3.34 -14.31
CA GLN A 168 -6.80 3.63 -14.41
C GLN A 168 -6.06 3.28 -13.12
N GLU A 169 -6.69 3.48 -11.96
CA GLU A 169 -6.15 3.02 -10.67
C GLU A 169 -6.22 1.50 -10.53
N SER A 170 -7.28 0.84 -10.99
CA SER A 170 -7.39 -0.63 -10.87
C SER A 170 -6.30 -1.38 -11.67
N LEU A 171 -5.85 -0.83 -12.80
CA LEU A 171 -4.70 -1.33 -13.56
C LEU A 171 -3.35 -1.06 -12.88
N LYS A 172 -3.24 0.01 -12.10
CA LYS A 172 -2.02 0.39 -11.37
C LYS A 172 -1.98 -0.15 -9.92
N SER A 173 -3.07 -0.74 -9.44
CA SER A 173 -3.21 -1.30 -8.09
C SER A 173 -2.16 -2.37 -7.80
N ARG A 174 -1.36 -2.15 -6.75
CA ARG A 174 -0.32 -3.06 -6.24
C ARG A 174 -0.32 -3.00 -4.71
N PRO A 175 -0.23 -4.13 -3.98
CA PRO A 175 -0.16 -4.12 -2.52
C PRO A 175 0.98 -3.24 -2.00
N GLY A 176 0.73 -2.47 -0.95
CA GLY A 176 1.73 -1.61 -0.28
C GLY A 176 2.02 -0.29 -0.98
N VAL A 177 1.32 0.05 -2.08
CA VAL A 177 1.47 1.32 -2.80
C VAL A 177 0.10 1.94 -3.04
N MET A 178 -0.06 3.25 -2.78
CA MET A 178 -1.31 3.98 -2.98
C MET A 178 -1.12 5.15 -3.96
N ASN A 179 -0.99 4.83 -5.24
CA ASN A 179 -0.84 5.83 -6.30
C ASN A 179 -2.21 6.27 -6.82
N LEU A 180 -2.57 7.53 -6.59
CA LEU A 180 -3.86 8.09 -6.97
C LEU A 180 -3.81 8.75 -8.36
N THR A 181 -4.83 8.52 -9.17
CA THR A 181 -5.00 9.18 -10.48
C THR A 181 -5.92 10.37 -10.31
N LEU A 182 -5.41 11.45 -9.70
CA LEU A 182 -6.21 12.62 -9.30
C LEU A 182 -5.82 13.92 -10.02
N GLU A 183 -4.53 14.16 -10.30
CA GLU A 183 -3.99 15.46 -10.74
C GLU A 183 -4.76 16.15 -11.89
N HIS A 184 -5.21 15.39 -12.88
CA HIS A 184 -5.98 15.90 -14.02
C HIS A 184 -7.49 15.56 -13.98
N ARG A 185 -8.00 14.91 -12.93
CA ARG A 185 -9.39 14.40 -12.83
C ARG A 185 -10.38 15.44 -12.30
N LYS A 186 -10.43 16.61 -12.92
CA LYS A 186 -11.24 17.76 -12.48
C LYS A 186 -12.76 17.62 -12.63
N GLY A 187 -13.25 16.62 -13.39
CA GLY A 187 -14.67 16.47 -13.75
C GLY A 187 -15.64 16.35 -12.56
N PHE A 188 -15.24 15.71 -11.45
CA PHE A 188 -16.10 15.61 -10.26
C PHE A 188 -16.24 16.97 -9.53
N VAL A 189 -15.20 17.80 -9.54
CA VAL A 189 -15.22 19.16 -8.99
C VAL A 189 -16.22 20.04 -9.77
N ARG A 190 -16.19 19.95 -11.11
CA ARG A 190 -17.15 20.66 -11.98
C ARG A 190 -18.60 20.28 -11.67
N VAL A 191 -18.86 18.99 -11.41
CA VAL A 191 -20.19 18.51 -11.00
C VAL A 191 -20.58 19.10 -9.65
N ALA A 192 -19.71 19.04 -8.64
CA ALA A 192 -19.96 19.61 -7.32
C ALA A 192 -20.31 21.10 -7.36
N MET A 193 -19.52 21.90 -8.10
CA MET A 193 -19.78 23.34 -8.30
C MET A 193 -21.13 23.59 -8.98
N ARG A 194 -21.45 22.83 -10.03
CA ARG A 194 -22.74 22.91 -10.75
C ARG A 194 -23.97 22.50 -9.93
N THR A 195 -23.79 21.81 -8.82
CA THR A 195 -24.89 21.38 -7.95
C THR A 195 -24.88 22.02 -6.57
N GLY A 196 -23.85 22.81 -6.24
CA GLY A 196 -23.63 23.31 -4.88
C GLY A 196 -23.46 22.18 -3.86
N ALA A 197 -22.80 21.09 -4.25
CA ALA A 197 -22.59 19.94 -3.39
C ALA A 197 -21.20 19.99 -2.75
N ASP A 198 -21.13 19.92 -1.42
CA ASP A 198 -19.87 19.98 -0.70
C ASP A 198 -19.02 18.73 -1.00
N LEU A 199 -17.74 18.93 -1.30
CA LEU A 199 -16.82 17.87 -1.67
C LEU A 199 -16.28 17.19 -0.42
N VAL A 200 -16.52 15.89 -0.25
CA VAL A 200 -16.02 15.11 0.91
C VAL A 200 -14.83 14.25 0.46
N PRO A 201 -13.58 14.59 0.85
CA PRO A 201 -12.43 13.72 0.63
C PRO A 201 -12.65 12.39 1.36
N THR A 202 -12.38 11.26 0.70
CA THR A 202 -12.56 9.93 1.28
C THR A 202 -11.43 8.99 0.86
N LEU A 203 -10.77 8.35 1.84
CA LEU A 203 -9.58 7.52 1.60
C LEU A 203 -9.76 6.12 2.22
N GLY A 204 -9.58 5.08 1.41
CA GLY A 204 -9.73 3.66 1.74
C GLY A 204 -8.39 2.92 1.80
N PHE A 205 -7.86 2.74 3.01
CA PHE A 205 -6.66 1.95 3.26
C PHE A 205 -6.98 0.46 3.22
N GLY A 206 -6.16 -0.36 2.55
CA GLY A 206 -6.37 -1.80 2.42
C GLY A 206 -7.01 -2.28 1.10
N GLU A 207 -7.44 -1.37 0.22
CA GLU A 207 -8.07 -1.70 -1.08
C GLU A 207 -7.12 -2.34 -2.11
N ASN A 208 -5.83 -1.99 -2.07
CA ASN A 208 -4.82 -2.50 -3.02
C ASN A 208 -4.25 -3.85 -2.57
N GLU A 209 -4.48 -4.22 -1.31
CA GLU A 209 -3.96 -5.41 -0.64
C GLU A 209 -4.85 -6.64 -0.85
N LEU A 210 -6.04 -6.46 -1.42
CA LEU A 210 -7.04 -7.49 -1.65
C LEU A 210 -6.66 -8.51 -2.73
N PHE A 211 -5.72 -8.17 -3.61
CA PHE A 211 -5.28 -9.02 -4.71
C PHE A 211 -3.82 -8.75 -5.05
N ASN A 212 -3.13 -9.79 -5.51
CA ASN A 212 -1.90 -9.62 -6.27
C ASN A 212 -2.28 -9.41 -7.74
N GLN A 213 -1.66 -8.46 -8.44
CA GLN A 213 -1.83 -8.29 -9.88
C GLN A 213 -0.59 -8.78 -10.62
N ALA A 214 -0.78 -9.55 -11.69
CA ALA A 214 0.31 -9.98 -12.55
C ALA A 214 1.02 -8.77 -13.19
N ASN A 215 2.31 -8.90 -13.49
CA ASN A 215 3.09 -7.79 -14.03
C ASN A 215 2.68 -7.47 -15.48
N ASN A 216 1.87 -6.41 -15.64
CA ASN A 216 1.35 -5.95 -16.93
C ASN A 216 2.24 -4.87 -17.57
N GLN A 217 3.57 -5.08 -17.59
CA GLN A 217 4.50 -4.17 -18.26
C GLN A 217 4.19 -4.07 -19.76
N GLU A 218 4.46 -2.89 -20.33
CA GLU A 218 4.22 -2.61 -21.74
C GLU A 218 5.06 -3.56 -22.62
N GLY A 219 4.49 -3.99 -23.74
CA GLY A 219 5.10 -4.99 -24.62
C GLY A 219 4.79 -6.45 -24.30
N THR A 220 4.38 -6.80 -23.06
CA THR A 220 3.98 -8.18 -22.70
C THR A 220 2.75 -8.67 -23.47
N TRP A 221 2.63 -9.99 -23.68
CA TRP A 221 1.46 -10.59 -24.35
C TRP A 221 0.16 -10.28 -23.60
N LEU A 222 0.23 -10.24 -22.27
CA LEU A 222 -0.88 -9.97 -21.36
C LEU A 222 -1.35 -8.51 -21.48
N TYR A 223 -0.41 -7.56 -21.56
CA TYR A 223 -0.71 -6.16 -21.86
C TYR A 223 -1.40 -6.03 -23.22
N ARG A 224 -0.91 -6.71 -24.27
CA ARG A 224 -1.54 -6.68 -25.61
C ARG A 224 -2.99 -7.21 -25.57
N LEU A 225 -3.24 -8.33 -24.89
CA LEU A 225 -4.59 -8.87 -24.71
C LEU A 225 -5.49 -7.90 -23.92
N GLN A 226 -4.97 -7.28 -22.86
CA GLN A 226 -5.70 -6.26 -22.09
C GLN A 226 -6.05 -5.04 -22.94
N GLN A 227 -5.16 -4.54 -23.81
CA GLN A 227 -5.49 -3.43 -24.71
C GLN A 227 -6.54 -3.80 -25.76
N ILE A 228 -6.54 -5.04 -26.29
CA ILE A 228 -7.58 -5.53 -27.21
C ILE A 228 -8.94 -5.57 -26.51
N LEU A 229 -9.00 -6.12 -25.28
CA LEU A 229 -10.24 -6.15 -24.48
C LEU A 229 -10.71 -4.75 -24.08
N LYS A 230 -9.79 -3.83 -23.77
CA LYS A 230 -10.09 -2.42 -23.51
C LYS A 230 -10.75 -1.74 -24.71
N HIS A 231 -10.23 -1.99 -25.92
CA HIS A 231 -10.76 -1.41 -27.16
C HIS A 231 -12.14 -1.97 -27.54
N SER A 232 -12.43 -3.24 -27.24
CA SER A 232 -13.69 -3.88 -27.61
C SER A 232 -14.81 -3.74 -26.56
N LEU A 233 -14.47 -3.69 -25.27
CA LEU A 233 -15.44 -3.66 -24.16
C LEU A 233 -15.50 -2.32 -23.42
N GLY A 234 -14.57 -1.40 -23.67
CA GLY A 234 -14.46 -0.12 -22.95
C GLY A 234 -13.91 -0.24 -21.52
N PHE A 235 -13.57 -1.45 -21.07
CA PHE A 235 -12.91 -1.70 -19.79
C PHE A 235 -11.91 -2.87 -19.89
N THR A 236 -10.84 -2.80 -19.11
CA THR A 236 -9.86 -3.88 -18.96
C THR A 236 -10.25 -4.84 -17.85
N VAL A 237 -10.09 -6.14 -18.08
CA VAL A 237 -10.09 -7.14 -16.99
C VAL A 237 -8.66 -7.26 -16.45
N PRO A 238 -8.37 -6.82 -15.21
CA PRO A 238 -7.05 -6.98 -14.63
C PRO A 238 -6.74 -8.46 -14.38
N ALA A 239 -5.50 -8.87 -14.65
CA ALA A 239 -5.03 -10.22 -14.37
C ALA A 239 -4.70 -10.37 -12.87
N ILE A 240 -5.65 -10.93 -12.13
CA ILE A 240 -5.63 -10.97 -10.67
C ILE A 240 -5.36 -12.37 -10.11
N ALA A 241 -4.61 -12.39 -9.02
CA ALA A 241 -4.33 -13.55 -8.19
C ALA A 241 -4.85 -13.25 -6.78
N GLY A 242 -5.88 -14.00 -6.39
CA GLY A 242 -6.41 -14.06 -5.03
C GLY A 242 -6.20 -15.45 -4.43
N ARG A 243 -7.05 -15.82 -3.47
CA ARG A 243 -7.10 -17.16 -2.87
C ARG A 243 -8.19 -18.03 -3.50
N GLY A 244 -8.04 -19.34 -3.37
CA GLY A 244 -9.08 -20.33 -3.63
C GLY A 244 -10.05 -20.48 -2.45
N LEU A 245 -11.04 -21.35 -2.64
CA LEU A 245 -12.03 -21.69 -1.59
C LEU A 245 -11.45 -22.62 -0.51
N LEU A 246 -10.37 -23.34 -0.83
CA LEU A 246 -9.56 -24.14 0.10
C LEU A 246 -8.34 -23.32 0.53
N HIS A 247 -7.90 -23.50 1.77
CA HIS A 247 -6.69 -22.83 2.30
C HIS A 247 -5.48 -23.11 1.37
N ASP A 248 -4.66 -22.09 1.16
CA ASP A 248 -3.43 -22.10 0.36
C ASP A 248 -3.55 -22.44 -1.14
N SER A 249 -4.78 -22.48 -1.68
CA SER A 249 -4.99 -22.60 -3.14
C SER A 249 -4.96 -21.24 -3.85
N PHE A 250 -4.49 -21.20 -5.11
CA PHE A 250 -4.67 -20.06 -6.01
C PHE A 250 -6.15 -19.90 -6.40
N GLY A 251 -6.64 -18.68 -6.59
CA GLY A 251 -8.01 -18.44 -7.06
C GLY A 251 -8.38 -16.98 -7.27
N LEU A 252 -9.69 -16.72 -7.43
CA LEU A 252 -10.25 -15.40 -7.72
C LEU A 252 -10.87 -14.70 -6.49
N MET A 253 -10.85 -15.33 -5.31
CA MET A 253 -11.41 -14.71 -4.10
C MET A 253 -10.42 -13.69 -3.52
N PRO A 254 -10.84 -12.46 -3.19
CA PRO A 254 -9.91 -11.47 -2.65
C PRO A 254 -9.34 -11.91 -1.28
N TYR A 255 -8.09 -11.54 -1.00
CA TYR A 255 -7.39 -11.86 0.25
C TYR A 255 -8.07 -11.24 1.47
N GLN A 256 -7.95 -11.92 2.60
CA GLN A 256 -8.52 -11.48 3.87
C GLN A 256 -7.66 -10.37 4.50
N ARG A 257 -7.86 -9.12 4.07
CA ARG A 257 -7.14 -7.93 4.55
C ARG A 257 -8.10 -6.90 5.14
N PRO A 258 -7.68 -6.15 6.19
CA PRO A 258 -8.51 -5.11 6.79
C PRO A 258 -8.63 -3.90 5.88
N ILE A 259 -9.85 -3.41 5.65
CA ILE A 259 -10.10 -2.16 4.91
C ILE A 259 -10.56 -1.08 5.90
N THR A 260 -9.85 0.04 5.98
CA THR A 260 -10.24 1.20 6.81
C THR A 260 -10.49 2.40 5.91
N ILE A 261 -11.72 2.90 5.93
CA ILE A 261 -12.17 4.05 5.15
C ILE A 261 -12.36 5.23 6.08
N VAL A 262 -11.80 6.37 5.68
CA VAL A 262 -11.82 7.61 6.44
C VAL A 262 -12.40 8.71 5.57
N THR A 263 -13.53 9.28 5.97
CA THR A 263 -14.11 10.48 5.37
C THR A 263 -13.60 11.73 6.09
N GLY A 264 -13.14 12.70 5.32
CA GLY A 264 -12.58 13.96 5.84
C GLY A 264 -13.65 15.02 6.11
N GLU A 265 -13.18 16.20 6.50
CA GLU A 265 -13.99 17.41 6.54
C GLU A 265 -14.49 17.78 5.12
N PRO A 266 -15.74 18.27 4.98
CA PRO A 266 -16.25 18.73 3.70
C PRO A 266 -15.53 20.01 3.26
N VAL A 267 -15.01 20.01 2.03
CA VAL A 267 -14.56 21.22 1.35
C VAL A 267 -15.81 21.92 0.81
N GLN A 268 -16.10 23.09 1.35
CA GLN A 268 -17.30 23.85 0.99
C GLN A 268 -17.25 24.34 -0.45
N VAL A 269 -18.36 24.18 -1.18
CA VAL A 269 -18.47 24.52 -2.60
C VAL A 269 -19.51 25.60 -2.82
N LEU A 270 -19.11 26.71 -3.45
CA LEU A 270 -20.05 27.72 -3.94
C LEU A 270 -20.73 27.21 -5.22
N HIS A 271 -22.05 27.34 -5.28
CA HIS A 271 -22.84 26.94 -6.44
C HIS A 271 -22.55 27.86 -7.63
N THR A 272 -22.10 27.28 -8.75
CA THR A 272 -21.74 28.00 -9.98
C THR A 272 -22.18 27.16 -11.18
N GLU A 273 -23.14 27.63 -11.98
CA GLU A 273 -23.68 26.87 -13.13
C GLU A 273 -22.64 26.63 -14.23
N ASN A 274 -21.79 27.62 -14.49
CA ASN A 274 -20.75 27.59 -15.50
C ASN A 274 -19.42 28.06 -14.89
N PRO A 275 -18.76 27.21 -14.09
CA PRO A 275 -17.50 27.57 -13.46
C PRO A 275 -16.39 27.64 -14.50
N THR A 276 -15.52 28.63 -14.36
CA THR A 276 -14.28 28.80 -15.13
C THR A 276 -13.28 27.69 -14.82
N GLU A 277 -12.28 27.48 -15.68
CA GLU A 277 -11.24 26.48 -15.41
C GLU A 277 -10.39 26.88 -14.20
N GLU A 278 -10.18 28.18 -13.99
CA GLU A 278 -9.43 28.76 -12.87
C GLU A 278 -10.11 28.45 -11.52
N GLU A 279 -11.43 28.65 -11.42
CA GLU A 279 -12.20 28.32 -10.21
C GLU A 279 -12.23 26.81 -9.94
N VAL A 280 -12.34 26.00 -11.00
CA VAL A 280 -12.29 24.53 -10.92
C VAL A 280 -10.92 24.07 -10.43
N ASP A 281 -9.84 24.70 -10.89
CA ASP A 281 -8.46 24.37 -10.52
C ASP A 281 -8.16 24.79 -9.09
N GLU A 282 -8.65 25.94 -8.64
CA GLU A 282 -8.54 26.35 -7.24
C GLU A 282 -9.31 25.39 -6.33
N MET A 283 -10.55 25.04 -6.68
CA MET A 283 -11.37 24.11 -5.89
C MET A 283 -10.75 22.69 -5.88
N HIS A 284 -10.21 22.23 -7.01
CA HIS A 284 -9.49 20.95 -7.10
C HIS A 284 -8.21 20.95 -6.25
N LYS A 285 -7.46 22.06 -6.22
CA LYS A 285 -6.29 22.23 -5.35
C LYS A 285 -6.68 22.20 -3.87
N ARG A 286 -7.76 22.88 -3.46
CA ARG A 286 -8.32 22.82 -2.10
C ARG A 286 -8.73 21.38 -1.72
N TYR A 287 -9.35 20.65 -2.65
CA TYR A 287 -9.70 19.24 -2.46
C TYR A 287 -8.47 18.33 -2.26
N ILE A 288 -7.44 18.46 -3.10
CA ILE A 288 -6.18 17.71 -2.95
C ILE A 288 -5.52 18.03 -1.59
N GLN A 289 -5.45 19.32 -1.22
CA GLN A 289 -4.89 19.74 0.06
C GLN A 289 -5.66 19.13 1.24
N ALA A 290 -6.99 19.04 1.18
CA ALA A 290 -7.79 18.39 2.21
C ALA A 290 -7.53 16.87 2.27
N LEU A 291 -7.37 16.20 1.13
CA LEU A 291 -7.02 14.77 1.06
C LEU A 291 -5.63 14.50 1.68
N GLU A 292 -4.62 15.31 1.34
CA GLU A 292 -3.26 15.17 1.87
C GLU A 292 -3.17 15.54 3.36
N LYS A 293 -3.67 16.73 3.73
CA LYS A 293 -3.51 17.30 5.08
C LYS A 293 -4.42 16.63 6.10
N ASN A 294 -5.67 16.32 5.74
CA ASN A 294 -6.68 15.87 6.71
C ASN A 294 -6.92 14.35 6.66
N LEU A 295 -6.46 13.63 5.64
CA LEU A 295 -6.64 12.16 5.55
C LEU A 295 -5.33 11.38 5.50
N MET A 296 -4.35 11.80 4.70
CA MET A 296 -3.05 11.11 4.70
C MET A 296 -2.21 11.40 5.95
N ALA A 297 -2.26 12.61 6.52
CA ALA A 297 -1.43 12.96 7.69
C ALA A 297 -1.71 12.11 8.94
N ASP A 298 -2.96 11.70 9.17
CA ASP A 298 -3.34 10.85 10.32
C ASP A 298 -3.06 9.35 10.11
N VAL A 299 -2.55 8.96 8.94
CA VAL A 299 -2.25 7.55 8.60
C VAL A 299 -0.81 7.36 8.11
N ARG A 300 -0.08 8.43 7.76
CA ARG A 300 1.38 8.39 7.74
C ARG A 300 1.86 8.14 9.18
N PRO A 301 2.71 7.13 9.41
CA PRO A 301 3.33 6.97 10.72
C PRO A 301 4.23 8.19 11.00
N LEU A 302 4.25 8.62 12.26
CA LEU A 302 5.17 9.64 12.76
C LEU A 302 6.62 9.21 12.58
N ALA A 303 6.88 7.90 12.68
CA ALA A 303 8.20 7.31 12.49
C ALA A 303 8.11 5.77 12.33
N TYR A 304 9.21 5.18 11.84
CA TYR A 304 9.43 3.74 11.77
C TYR A 304 10.45 3.27 12.82
N LEU A 305 10.17 2.14 13.47
CA LEU A 305 11.10 1.44 14.35
C LEU A 305 11.30 0.00 13.86
N THR A 306 12.50 -0.31 13.36
CA THR A 306 12.84 -1.65 12.88
C THR A 306 13.72 -2.38 13.89
N LEU A 307 13.27 -3.57 14.32
CA LEU A 307 14.03 -4.48 15.17
C LEU A 307 14.62 -5.60 14.31
N ILE A 308 15.92 -5.87 14.44
CA ILE A 308 16.61 -6.91 13.67
C ILE A 308 17.28 -7.88 14.62
N ARG A 309 17.03 -9.18 14.44
CA ARG A 309 17.76 -10.23 15.17
C ARG A 309 19.11 -10.49 14.53
N HIS A 310 20.15 -10.67 15.34
CA HIS A 310 21.48 -11.06 14.86
C HIS A 310 21.50 -12.30 13.92
N GLY A 311 22.52 -12.37 13.04
CA GLY A 311 22.77 -13.53 12.17
C GLY A 311 23.03 -14.85 12.91
N GLU A 312 22.93 -15.97 12.19
CA GLU A 312 23.08 -17.32 12.74
C GLU A 312 24.46 -17.54 13.38
N SER A 313 24.49 -17.83 14.69
CA SER A 313 25.71 -18.19 15.42
C SER A 313 25.85 -19.69 15.59
N ARG A 314 27.08 -20.16 15.83
CA ARG A 314 27.38 -21.57 16.11
C ARG A 314 26.51 -22.13 17.25
N ALA A 315 26.23 -21.33 18.27
CA ALA A 315 25.33 -21.68 19.37
C ALA A 315 23.86 -21.87 18.94
N ASN A 316 23.39 -21.13 17.93
CA ASN A 316 22.02 -21.31 17.41
C ASN A 316 21.87 -22.68 16.73
N VAL A 317 22.85 -23.06 15.89
CA VAL A 317 22.87 -24.36 15.21
C VAL A 317 22.99 -25.52 16.20
N GLU A 318 23.94 -25.45 17.13
CA GLU A 318 24.18 -26.51 18.12
C GLU A 318 23.15 -26.55 19.27
N ARG A 319 22.20 -25.60 19.28
CA ARG A 319 21.16 -25.41 20.31
C ARG A 319 21.74 -25.23 21.71
N VAL A 320 22.79 -24.41 21.81
CA VAL A 320 23.45 -24.02 23.06
C VAL A 320 22.79 -22.74 23.59
N LEU A 321 22.48 -22.72 24.89
CA LEU A 321 21.94 -21.54 25.56
C LEU A 321 23.05 -20.49 25.68
N GLN A 322 22.93 -19.41 24.90
CA GLN A 322 23.78 -18.24 25.00
C GLN A 322 22.94 -16.98 25.12
N GLY A 323 23.23 -16.20 26.15
CA GLY A 323 22.74 -14.86 26.34
C GLY A 323 23.87 -13.88 26.10
N VAL A 324 24.66 -13.64 27.14
CA VAL A 324 25.75 -12.66 27.15
C VAL A 324 27.09 -13.21 26.65
N THR A 325 27.21 -14.53 26.54
CA THR A 325 28.35 -15.19 25.87
C THR A 325 28.22 -15.08 24.34
N ASP A 326 29.35 -15.10 23.63
CA ASP A 326 29.39 -14.79 22.20
C ASP A 326 30.07 -15.88 21.37
N ALA A 327 29.27 -16.81 20.84
CA ALA A 327 29.75 -17.71 19.79
C ALA A 327 29.82 -16.97 18.44
N PRO A 328 30.82 -17.27 17.59
CA PRO A 328 30.94 -16.68 16.27
C PRO A 328 29.75 -17.02 15.38
N LEU A 329 29.56 -16.21 14.33
CA LEU A 329 28.63 -16.49 13.25
C LEU A 329 29.06 -17.78 12.50
N THR A 330 28.09 -18.50 11.95
CA THR A 330 28.34 -19.61 11.02
C THR A 330 28.60 -19.06 9.62
N ALA A 331 29.12 -19.88 8.69
CA ALA A 331 29.20 -19.48 7.28
C ALA A 331 27.85 -19.07 6.69
N ARG A 332 26.75 -19.67 7.18
CA ARG A 332 25.38 -19.23 6.85
C ARG A 332 25.03 -17.90 7.50
N GLY A 333 25.46 -17.66 8.74
CA GLY A 333 25.36 -16.37 9.40
C GLY A 333 26.08 -15.26 8.63
N GLU A 334 27.27 -15.51 8.08
CA GLU A 334 27.96 -14.55 7.20
C GLU A 334 27.15 -14.26 5.93
N ALA A 335 26.67 -15.30 5.22
CA ALA A 335 25.83 -15.14 4.03
C ALA A 335 24.50 -14.39 4.33
N GLN A 336 23.94 -14.55 5.54
CA GLN A 336 22.79 -13.75 5.99
C GLN A 336 23.14 -12.27 6.17
N LEU A 337 24.36 -11.95 6.62
CA LEU A 337 24.84 -10.56 6.76
C LEU A 337 25.10 -9.92 5.39
N GLU A 338 25.67 -10.67 4.43
CA GLU A 338 25.86 -10.20 3.05
C GLU A 338 24.52 -9.92 2.36
N ALA A 339 23.56 -10.84 2.47
CA ALA A 339 22.21 -10.67 1.94
C ALA A 339 21.48 -9.49 2.60
N LEU A 340 21.59 -9.34 3.92
CA LEU A 340 21.01 -8.21 4.65
C LEU A 340 21.63 -6.88 4.19
N GLU A 341 22.96 -6.80 4.09
CA GLU A 341 23.64 -5.60 3.60
C GLU A 341 23.14 -5.20 2.20
N ALA A 342 23.05 -6.15 1.27
CA ALA A 342 22.56 -5.90 -0.09
C ALA A 342 21.11 -5.39 -0.08
N ALA A 343 20.24 -6.02 0.72
CA ALA A 343 18.83 -5.66 0.83
C ALA A 343 18.58 -4.26 1.44
N TRP A 344 19.52 -3.73 2.23
CA TRP A 344 19.47 -2.38 2.80
C TRP A 344 20.06 -1.28 1.91
N ARG A 345 20.66 -1.61 0.76
CA ARG A 345 21.16 -0.62 -0.20
C ARG A 345 20.01 0.09 -0.95
N PRO A 346 20.16 1.37 -1.31
CA PRO A 346 19.21 2.07 -2.19
C PRO A 346 19.07 1.39 -3.55
N MET A 347 17.89 1.53 -4.16
CA MET A 347 17.60 1.11 -5.54
C MET A 347 16.94 2.25 -6.31
N GLU A 348 17.02 2.20 -7.64
CA GLU A 348 16.55 3.28 -8.53
C GLU A 348 15.06 3.61 -8.33
N ASP A 349 14.20 2.58 -8.23
CA ASP A 349 12.74 2.74 -8.08
C ASP A 349 12.24 2.70 -6.61
N ARG A 350 13.11 2.42 -5.62
CA ARG A 350 12.70 2.19 -4.22
C ARG A 350 13.82 2.41 -3.20
N SER A 351 13.45 2.87 -2.01
CA SER A 351 14.38 3.20 -0.92
C SER A 351 15.31 2.06 -0.48
N ASN A 352 14.81 0.81 -0.45
CA ASN A 352 15.58 -0.45 -0.27
C ASN A 352 14.64 -1.66 -0.51
N GLU A 353 15.09 -2.90 -0.28
CA GLU A 353 14.29 -4.11 -0.59
C GLU A 353 13.03 -4.26 0.28
N PHE A 354 13.06 -3.64 1.45
CA PHE A 354 11.96 -3.61 2.42
C PHE A 354 10.99 -2.44 2.17
N ASN A 355 11.28 -1.56 1.20
CA ASN A 355 10.60 -0.28 0.97
C ASN A 355 10.59 0.63 2.21
N LEU A 356 11.66 0.58 3.02
CA LEU A 356 11.82 1.41 4.23
C LEU A 356 12.73 2.61 3.96
N PRO A 357 12.47 3.79 4.54
CA PRO A 357 13.34 4.95 4.34
C PRO A 357 14.74 4.74 4.96
N ARG A 358 15.72 5.57 4.59
CA ARG A 358 17.07 5.49 5.18
C ARG A 358 16.98 5.71 6.70
N PRO A 359 17.59 4.84 7.53
CA PRO A 359 17.67 5.06 8.97
C PRO A 359 18.31 6.41 9.30
N HIS A 360 17.73 7.12 10.25
CA HIS A 360 18.34 8.31 10.87
C HIS A 360 19.32 7.93 11.98
N LEU A 361 19.13 6.74 12.57
CA LEU A 361 20.02 6.15 13.57
C LEU A 361 19.94 4.62 13.51
N ILE A 362 21.09 3.98 13.75
CA ILE A 362 21.22 2.53 13.92
C ILE A 362 21.89 2.29 15.27
N VAL A 363 21.30 1.44 16.10
CA VAL A 363 21.82 1.07 17.43
C VAL A 363 21.93 -0.45 17.53
N ALA A 364 23.09 -0.97 17.93
CA ALA A 364 23.32 -2.39 18.10
C ALA A 364 23.70 -2.77 19.54
N SER A 365 23.35 -3.99 19.94
CA SER A 365 23.91 -4.62 21.14
C SER A 365 25.45 -4.77 21.02
N PRO A 366 26.22 -4.53 22.10
CA PRO A 366 27.69 -4.71 22.12
C PRO A 366 28.15 -6.15 21.93
N ILE A 367 27.24 -7.12 22.00
CA ILE A 367 27.55 -8.54 21.81
C ILE A 367 27.85 -8.78 20.33
N ARG A 368 29.07 -9.23 20.01
CA ARG A 368 29.68 -9.18 18.65
C ARG A 368 28.79 -9.69 17.53
N ARG A 369 28.05 -10.79 17.72
CA ARG A 369 27.11 -11.29 16.68
C ARG A 369 26.01 -10.28 16.29
N ALA A 370 25.48 -9.53 17.27
CA ALA A 370 24.51 -8.47 17.02
C ALA A 370 25.21 -7.23 16.46
N TYR A 371 26.35 -6.85 17.02
CA TYR A 371 27.17 -5.75 16.51
C TYR A 371 27.52 -5.90 15.02
N ARG A 372 28.02 -7.07 14.60
CA ARG A 372 28.34 -7.39 13.20
C ARG A 372 27.10 -7.38 12.30
N THR A 373 25.94 -7.74 12.83
CA THR A 373 24.66 -7.61 12.09
C THR A 373 24.30 -6.12 11.90
N GLY A 374 24.52 -5.28 12.92
CA GLY A 374 24.41 -3.82 12.79
C GLY A 374 25.39 -3.23 11.78
N CYS A 375 26.62 -3.74 11.73
CA CYS A 375 27.63 -3.36 10.73
C CYS A 375 27.23 -3.71 9.28
N ALA A 376 26.43 -4.75 9.07
CA ALA A 376 25.90 -5.08 7.74
C ALA A 376 24.84 -4.06 7.30
N VAL A 377 23.89 -3.73 8.18
CA VAL A 377 22.87 -2.69 7.92
C VAL A 377 23.52 -1.31 7.72
N ALA A 378 24.50 -0.97 8.57
CA ALA A 378 25.25 0.28 8.48
C ALA A 378 25.97 0.43 7.14
N ARG A 379 26.66 -0.62 6.64
CA ARG A 379 27.29 -0.59 5.31
C ARG A 379 26.26 -0.47 4.18
N GLY A 380 25.14 -1.19 4.26
CA GLY A 380 24.04 -1.05 3.28
C GLY A 380 23.49 0.38 3.22
N CYS A 381 23.40 1.06 4.37
CA CYS A 381 22.88 2.42 4.49
C CYS A 381 23.94 3.53 4.32
N GLY A 382 25.22 3.21 4.09
CA GLY A 382 26.29 4.21 4.02
C GLY A 382 26.55 4.95 5.35
N PHE A 383 26.62 4.21 6.45
CA PHE A 383 27.02 4.68 7.78
C PHE A 383 28.49 4.31 8.08
N GLU A 384 29.17 5.17 8.83
CA GLU A 384 30.47 4.91 9.45
C GLU A 384 30.39 3.84 10.53
N ILE A 385 31.45 3.03 10.62
CA ILE A 385 31.59 1.93 11.56
C ILE A 385 32.96 2.07 12.22
N HIS A 386 32.95 2.21 13.55
CA HIS A 386 34.17 2.20 14.36
C HIS A 386 34.53 0.76 14.75
N GLU A 387 35.74 0.50 15.22
CA GLU A 387 36.04 -0.82 15.77
C GLU A 387 35.28 -1.04 17.10
N LEU A 388 34.86 -2.29 17.32
CA LEU A 388 34.28 -2.69 18.60
C LEU A 388 35.40 -2.72 19.65
N GLY A 389 35.54 -1.62 20.40
CA GLY A 389 36.48 -1.52 21.52
C GLY A 389 36.09 -2.44 22.69
N ASN A 390 36.55 -2.10 23.91
CA ASN A 390 36.30 -2.89 25.12
C ASN A 390 34.82 -2.89 25.62
N THR A 391 33.86 -2.60 24.75
CA THR A 391 32.43 -2.59 25.06
C THR A 391 31.87 -4.00 25.19
N THR A 392 31.15 -4.27 26.27
CA THR A 392 30.53 -5.57 26.57
C THR A 392 29.08 -5.40 27.00
N PHE A 393 28.37 -6.50 27.26
CA PHE A 393 27.02 -6.46 27.86
C PHE A 393 26.94 -5.73 29.22
N ARG A 394 28.08 -5.48 29.88
CA ARG A 394 28.19 -4.72 31.14
C ARG A 394 28.55 -3.25 30.96
N SER A 395 28.88 -2.81 29.75
CA SER A 395 29.19 -1.40 29.50
C SER A 395 28.02 -0.51 29.92
N PRO A 396 28.27 0.76 30.29
CA PRO A 396 27.20 1.70 30.59
C PRO A 396 26.17 1.74 29.46
N VAL A 397 24.89 1.85 29.83
CA VAL A 397 23.80 2.08 28.88
C VAL A 397 24.05 3.43 28.21
N THR A 398 24.05 3.44 26.88
CA THR A 398 24.38 4.63 26.11
C THR A 398 23.32 5.71 26.33
N GLN A 399 23.79 6.93 26.59
CA GLN A 399 22.93 8.11 26.69
C GLN A 399 22.31 8.42 25.33
N VAL A 400 21.11 9.00 25.36
CA VAL A 400 20.39 9.35 24.14
C VAL A 400 21.16 10.43 23.38
N PRO A 401 21.48 10.25 22.08
CA PRO A 401 22.24 11.22 21.31
C PRO A 401 21.38 12.44 20.92
N LEU A 402 22.03 13.50 20.45
CA LEU A 402 21.34 14.68 19.92
C LEU A 402 20.33 14.32 18.82
N ILE A 403 19.25 15.10 18.74
CA ILE A 403 18.16 14.94 17.79
C ILE A 403 18.60 15.49 16.43
N GLN A 404 19.32 14.67 15.69
CA GLN A 404 19.81 14.94 14.34
C GLN A 404 19.99 13.62 13.57
N GLN A 405 20.24 13.69 12.26
CA GLN A 405 20.64 12.52 11.50
C GLN A 405 22.06 12.10 11.91
N HIS A 406 22.24 10.83 12.27
CA HIS A 406 23.54 10.27 12.64
C HIS A 406 24.17 9.56 11.45
N THR A 407 25.49 9.65 11.34
CA THR A 407 26.29 8.95 10.31
C THR A 407 26.97 7.69 10.83
N SER A 408 27.07 7.49 12.16
CA SER A 408 27.79 6.38 12.79
C SER A 408 26.88 5.35 13.45
N LEU A 409 27.24 4.06 13.40
CA LEU A 409 26.58 3.00 14.19
C LEU A 409 26.80 3.20 15.70
N LEU A 410 25.72 3.34 16.48
CA LEU A 410 25.80 3.38 17.94
C LEU A 410 25.71 1.99 18.58
N ILE A 411 26.29 1.88 19.77
CA ILE A 411 26.27 0.66 20.60
C ILE A 411 25.45 0.96 21.86
N ASP A 412 24.62 0.03 22.31
CA ASP A 412 23.88 0.15 23.57
C ASP A 412 23.76 -1.20 24.30
N SER A 413 24.34 -1.28 25.51
CA SER A 413 24.24 -2.48 26.36
C SER A 413 22.82 -2.80 26.79
N GLY A 414 21.90 -1.83 26.78
CA GLY A 414 20.47 -2.02 26.99
C GLY A 414 19.81 -3.00 26.01
N LEU A 415 20.38 -3.14 24.81
CA LEU A 415 19.94 -4.07 23.77
C LEU A 415 20.51 -5.50 23.93
N SER A 416 21.30 -5.77 24.97
CA SER A 416 21.93 -7.08 25.21
C SER A 416 20.89 -8.16 25.55
N GLU A 417 21.19 -9.41 25.16
CA GLU A 417 20.36 -10.57 25.48
C GLU A 417 20.29 -10.85 27.00
N ARG A 418 19.30 -11.63 27.42
CA ARG A 418 19.15 -12.08 28.80
C ARG A 418 20.40 -12.83 29.29
N ASN A 419 20.98 -12.42 30.42
CA ASN A 419 22.09 -13.12 31.06
C ASN A 419 21.59 -14.42 31.73
N PHE A 420 22.07 -15.59 31.29
CA PHE A 420 21.71 -16.88 31.89
C PHE A 420 22.64 -17.33 33.03
N GLY A 421 23.66 -16.54 33.37
CA GLY A 421 24.56 -16.76 34.50
C GLY A 421 25.20 -18.15 34.51
N LYS A 422 24.81 -19.00 35.46
CA LYS A 422 25.37 -20.35 35.55
C LYS A 422 25.01 -21.24 34.35
N ALA A 423 23.89 -21.00 33.67
CA ALA A 423 23.39 -21.82 32.56
C ALA A 423 23.87 -21.38 31.16
N GLU A 424 24.64 -20.28 31.04
CA GLU A 424 25.35 -19.92 29.81
C GLU A 424 26.21 -21.08 29.30
N CYS A 425 26.29 -21.23 27.97
CA CYS A 425 27.06 -22.28 27.28
C CYS A 425 26.61 -23.72 27.61
N THR A 426 25.34 -23.93 27.98
CA THR A 426 24.78 -25.26 28.24
C THR A 426 23.72 -25.70 27.23
N ARG A 427 23.55 -27.01 27.06
CA ARG A 427 22.45 -27.65 26.32
C ARG A 427 21.79 -28.68 27.23
N LYS A 428 20.48 -28.50 27.51
CA LYS A 428 19.75 -29.29 28.52
C LYS A 428 20.48 -29.35 29.89
N GLY A 429 21.07 -28.23 30.31
CA GLY A 429 21.80 -28.11 31.58
C GLY A 429 23.22 -28.70 31.60
N ARG A 430 23.71 -29.31 30.52
CA ARG A 430 25.08 -29.84 30.42
C ARG A 430 25.96 -28.89 29.60
N ALA A 431 27.21 -28.68 30.01
CA ALA A 431 28.18 -27.89 29.25
C ALA A 431 28.44 -28.50 27.86
N VAL A 432 28.75 -27.66 26.87
CA VAL A 432 28.97 -28.10 25.48
C VAL A 432 30.43 -27.84 25.07
N PRO A 433 31.19 -28.87 24.62
CA PRO A 433 32.57 -28.70 24.19
C PRO A 433 32.74 -27.62 23.11
N GLY A 434 33.77 -26.78 23.26
CA GLY A 434 34.03 -25.65 22.36
C GLY A 434 33.18 -24.40 22.62
N PHE A 435 32.34 -24.37 23.66
CA PHE A 435 31.68 -23.17 24.17
C PHE A 435 32.26 -22.85 25.55
N ALA A 436 33.46 -22.25 25.55
CA ALA A 436 34.11 -21.83 26.78
C ALA A 436 33.28 -20.74 27.46
N LYS A 437 33.10 -20.90 28.77
CA LYS A 437 32.33 -19.99 29.62
C LYS A 437 33.30 -19.07 30.38
N PRO A 438 33.17 -17.73 30.29
CA PRO A 438 33.97 -16.80 31.09
C PRO A 438 33.85 -17.03 32.61
N ASP A 439 34.74 -16.41 33.40
CA ASP A 439 34.74 -16.56 34.85
C ASP A 439 33.35 -16.17 35.43
N PRO A 440 32.84 -16.90 36.44
CA PRO A 440 31.62 -16.51 37.15
C PRO A 440 31.57 -15.05 37.63
N LYS A 441 32.72 -14.43 37.94
CA LYS A 441 32.85 -13.00 38.25
C LYS A 441 32.51 -12.11 37.05
N ASP A 442 33.00 -12.47 35.87
CA ASP A 442 32.78 -11.74 34.61
C ASP A 442 31.33 -11.88 34.12
N ILE A 443 30.74 -13.07 34.22
CA ILE A 443 29.34 -13.30 33.83
C ILE A 443 28.36 -12.69 34.85
N GLY A 444 28.66 -12.82 36.15
CA GLY A 444 27.80 -12.34 37.22
C GLY A 444 26.53 -13.16 37.42
N ARG A 445 25.54 -12.54 38.09
CA ARG A 445 24.25 -13.17 38.41
C ARG A 445 23.34 -13.20 37.18
N ALA A 446 22.63 -14.32 37.00
CA ALA A 446 21.63 -14.46 35.93
C ALA A 446 20.48 -13.46 36.11
N ASP A 447 19.97 -12.94 35.00
CA ASP A 447 18.77 -12.09 34.95
C ASP A 447 17.52 -12.91 35.35
N THR A 448 16.73 -12.38 36.27
CA THR A 448 15.34 -12.85 36.47
C THR A 448 14.49 -12.46 35.28
N HIS A 449 13.37 -13.16 35.03
CA HIS A 449 12.47 -12.79 33.94
C HIS A 449 11.96 -11.35 34.08
N THR A 450 11.61 -10.94 35.31
CA THR A 450 11.14 -9.59 35.63
C THR A 450 12.21 -8.51 35.43
N SER A 451 13.46 -8.74 35.86
CA SER A 451 14.55 -7.76 35.68
C SER A 451 14.92 -7.61 34.20
N PHE A 452 14.94 -8.72 33.44
CA PHE A 452 15.10 -8.69 32.00
C PHE A 452 13.97 -7.92 31.31
N GLN A 453 12.70 -8.22 31.62
CA GLN A 453 11.56 -7.51 31.06
C GLN A 453 11.57 -6.02 31.39
N HIS A 454 11.91 -5.66 32.63
CA HIS A 454 12.02 -4.25 33.03
C HIS A 454 13.12 -3.53 32.24
N ARG A 455 14.29 -4.15 32.02
CA ARG A 455 15.34 -3.62 31.14
C ARG A 455 14.82 -3.42 29.72
N VAL A 456 14.24 -4.45 29.11
CA VAL A 456 13.73 -4.41 27.74
C VAL A 456 12.68 -3.30 27.54
N VAL A 457 11.72 -3.16 28.47
CA VAL A 457 10.69 -2.10 28.41
C VAL A 457 11.28 -0.71 28.62
N LYS A 458 12.21 -0.55 29.57
CA LYS A 458 12.86 0.75 29.85
C LYS A 458 13.66 1.24 28.64
N GLU A 459 14.54 0.39 28.12
CA GLU A 459 15.43 0.76 27.01
C GLU A 459 14.65 0.86 25.68
N GLY A 460 13.60 0.05 25.51
CA GLY A 460 12.64 0.20 24.42
C GLY A 460 11.91 1.56 24.42
N LYS A 461 11.45 2.01 25.60
CA LYS A 461 10.84 3.34 25.76
C LYS A 461 11.84 4.48 25.53
N LYS A 462 13.09 4.35 26.00
CA LYS A 462 14.16 5.33 25.77
C LYS A 462 14.32 5.63 24.27
N TRP A 463 14.42 4.58 23.46
CA TRP A 463 14.61 4.69 22.01
C TRP A 463 13.36 5.16 21.26
N ILE A 464 12.15 4.76 21.69
CA ILE A 464 10.90 5.30 21.16
C ILE A 464 10.74 6.80 21.45
N ASN A 465 11.09 7.26 22.65
CA ASN A 465 10.98 8.66 23.02
C ASN A 465 11.90 9.54 22.15
N TRP A 466 13.17 9.14 21.95
CA TRP A 466 14.09 9.83 21.04
C TRP A 466 13.55 9.93 19.61
N LEU A 467 12.99 8.83 19.09
CA LEU A 467 12.40 8.78 17.76
C LEU A 467 11.17 9.70 17.62
N MET A 468 10.37 9.82 18.69
CA MET A 468 9.23 10.74 18.75
C MET A 468 9.65 12.20 18.84
N GLU A 469 10.70 12.51 19.61
CA GLU A 469 11.29 13.85 19.69
C GLU A 469 11.86 14.27 18.32
N LEU A 470 12.51 13.35 17.60
CA LEU A 470 12.96 13.57 16.22
C LEU A 470 11.79 13.87 15.27
N ALA A 471 10.72 13.06 15.29
CA ALA A 471 9.52 13.30 14.49
C ALA A 471 8.87 14.67 14.77
N GLN A 472 8.78 15.06 16.04
CA GLN A 472 8.26 16.37 16.43
C GLN A 472 9.15 17.52 15.96
N SER A 473 10.48 17.37 16.05
CA SER A 473 11.42 18.40 15.60
C SER A 473 11.33 18.67 14.08
N GLN A 474 11.22 17.62 13.26
CA GLN A 474 11.05 17.75 11.81
C GLN A 474 9.70 18.38 11.44
N GLN A 475 8.61 18.03 12.15
CA GLN A 475 7.31 18.67 11.96
C GLN A 475 7.34 20.18 12.30
N GLN A 476 8.06 20.58 13.36
CA GLN A 476 8.20 21.99 13.73
C GLN A 476 9.09 22.78 12.76
N GLN A 477 10.17 22.19 12.26
CA GLN A 477 11.03 22.81 11.24
C GLN A 477 10.27 23.02 9.93
N GLY A 478 9.55 21.98 9.46
CA GLY A 478 8.69 22.09 8.28
C GLY A 478 7.54 23.09 8.44
N ALA A 479 7.04 23.32 9.66
CA ALA A 479 6.04 24.36 9.92
C ALA A 479 6.63 25.79 9.83
N LYS A 480 7.84 26.01 10.39
CA LYS A 480 8.52 27.31 10.30
C LYS A 480 8.90 27.71 8.88
N GLN A 481 9.31 26.74 8.05
CA GLN A 481 9.66 26.98 6.66
C GLN A 481 8.47 27.40 5.78
N PHE A 482 7.23 27.19 6.26
CA PHE A 482 5.99 27.67 5.63
C PHE A 482 5.51 29.03 6.16
N SER A 483 6.13 29.60 7.20
CA SER A 483 5.72 30.89 7.78
C SER A 483 6.59 32.10 7.37
N ASP A 484 7.74 31.88 6.72
CA ASP A 484 8.63 32.94 6.23
C ASP A 484 8.75 32.91 4.69
N PRO A 485 8.08 33.82 3.95
CA PRO A 485 8.17 33.87 2.48
C PRO A 485 9.51 34.41 1.92
N ALA A 486 10.43 34.84 2.79
CA ALA A 486 11.56 35.69 2.42
C ALA A 486 12.93 34.96 2.28
N SER A 487 13.01 33.66 2.56
CA SER A 487 14.29 32.93 2.65
C SER A 487 14.64 32.04 1.44
N SER A 488 13.79 32.00 0.41
CA SER A 488 13.97 31.13 -0.78
C SER A 488 14.67 31.80 -1.98
N LEU A 489 15.32 32.94 -1.79
CA LEU A 489 16.02 33.70 -2.85
C LEU A 489 17.46 34.07 -2.45
N GLN A 490 18.26 33.08 -2.05
CA GLN A 490 19.73 33.18 -2.04
C GLN A 490 20.36 31.79 -1.93
N GLU A 491 20.92 31.29 -3.04
CA GLU A 491 22.16 30.48 -3.16
C GLU A 491 22.20 29.70 -4.48
N SER A 492 22.96 30.19 -5.47
CA SER A 492 23.75 29.41 -6.43
C SER A 492 24.43 30.30 -7.48
N GLU A 493 25.51 31.00 -7.08
CA GLU A 493 26.52 31.44 -8.05
C GLU A 493 27.60 30.36 -8.22
N PRO A 494 27.95 29.97 -9.46
CA PRO A 494 29.21 29.31 -9.76
C PRO A 494 30.24 30.34 -10.26
N ASN A 495 31.32 30.53 -9.51
CA ASN A 495 32.40 31.45 -9.87
C ASN A 495 33.49 30.75 -10.71
N SER A 496 33.65 31.13 -11.98
CA SER A 496 34.98 31.20 -12.63
C SER A 496 34.96 31.93 -13.98
N ARG A 497 35.74 33.02 -14.06
CA ARG A 497 36.71 33.40 -15.13
C ARG A 497 36.52 32.76 -16.53
N GLU A 498 36.52 33.45 -17.67
CA GLU A 498 36.82 34.84 -18.11
C GLU A 498 36.29 34.95 -19.58
N ALA A 499 36.09 36.07 -20.28
CA ALA A 499 36.53 37.48 -20.12
C ALA A 499 35.47 38.47 -20.73
N THR A 500 35.87 39.71 -21.02
CA THR A 500 35.14 40.77 -21.79
C THR A 500 36.16 41.54 -22.68
N PRO A 501 35.80 42.51 -23.56
CA PRO A 501 34.48 43.12 -23.86
C PRO A 501 34.15 43.30 -25.37
N SER A 502 32.92 43.74 -25.69
CA SER A 502 32.61 44.99 -26.44
C SER A 502 31.11 45.04 -26.86
N PRO A 503 30.43 46.22 -26.92
CA PRO A 503 28.97 46.28 -27.03
C PRO A 503 28.42 46.80 -28.38
N ALA A 504 27.16 46.44 -28.68
CA ALA A 504 26.23 47.17 -29.55
C ALA A 504 24.80 46.75 -29.17
N GLU A 505 24.01 47.64 -28.58
CA GLU A 505 22.93 48.42 -29.24
C GLU A 505 21.56 47.71 -29.26
N ALA A 506 20.62 48.27 -28.50
CA ALA A 506 19.19 48.10 -28.75
C ALA A 506 18.76 49.05 -29.89
N PRO A 507 17.61 48.80 -30.54
CA PRO A 507 16.40 49.39 -29.97
C PRO A 507 15.16 48.49 -30.02
N ALA A 508 14.15 48.88 -29.24
CA ALA A 508 12.76 48.42 -29.41
C ALA A 508 12.15 48.98 -30.70
N TYR A 509 11.01 48.43 -31.15
CA TYR A 509 9.83 49.25 -31.49
C TYR A 509 8.54 48.40 -31.66
N ASP A 510 7.50 48.87 -30.96
CA ASP A 510 6.04 48.80 -31.14
C ASP A 510 5.27 47.66 -31.83
N ALA A 511 4.04 47.53 -31.32
CA ALA A 511 2.95 46.70 -31.83
C ALA A 511 2.04 47.45 -32.82
N LEU A 512 1.37 46.69 -33.69
CA LEU A 512 0.10 47.02 -34.36
C LEU A 512 -0.76 45.74 -34.35
N GLN A 513 -1.95 45.73 -33.75
CA GLN A 513 -3.23 46.10 -34.38
C GLN A 513 -3.50 45.25 -35.63
N SER A 514 -4.25 44.15 -35.51
CA SER A 514 -5.74 44.06 -35.46
C SER A 514 -6.37 44.10 -36.86
N ASP A 515 -7.19 43.09 -37.18
CA ASP A 515 -8.63 43.29 -37.42
C ASP A 515 -9.36 41.96 -37.75
N PRO A 516 -10.72 41.93 -37.71
CA PRO A 516 -11.50 40.71 -37.60
C PRO A 516 -12.20 40.32 -38.93
N ILE A 517 -13.03 39.25 -38.91
CA ILE A 517 -14.45 39.26 -39.34
C ILE A 517 -15.06 37.84 -39.37
N THR A 518 -16.34 37.80 -38.97
CA THR A 518 -17.34 36.72 -38.87
C THR A 518 -17.60 35.86 -40.11
N SER A 519 -18.13 34.63 -39.92
CA SER A 519 -19.52 34.28 -40.35
C SER A 519 -20.00 32.91 -39.84
N GLU A 520 -21.33 32.73 -39.78
CA GLU A 520 -22.07 31.59 -39.22
C GLU A 520 -22.21 30.38 -40.18
N ALA A 521 -22.52 29.19 -39.63
CA ALA A 521 -23.28 28.13 -40.32
C ALA A 521 -23.93 27.13 -39.32
N VAL A 522 -24.97 26.41 -39.77
CA VAL A 522 -26.02 25.78 -38.93
C VAL A 522 -26.04 24.23 -39.01
N GLU A 523 -26.45 23.59 -37.90
CA GLU A 523 -26.95 22.20 -37.68
C GLU A 523 -26.32 20.96 -38.36
N SER A 524 -25.99 19.97 -37.53
CA SER A 524 -26.70 18.66 -37.48
C SER A 524 -26.14 17.79 -36.34
N GLY A 525 -26.93 16.85 -35.80
CA GLY A 525 -26.52 16.09 -34.61
C GLY A 525 -26.76 14.58 -34.71
N ALA A 526 -25.90 13.79 -34.04
CA ALA A 526 -26.22 12.50 -33.44
C ALA A 526 -25.07 11.93 -32.57
N LEU A 527 -25.40 11.57 -31.32
CA LEU A 527 -24.86 10.45 -30.53
C LEU A 527 -23.32 10.24 -30.41
N ALA A 528 -22.74 10.80 -29.34
CA ALA A 528 -21.50 10.28 -28.72
C ALA A 528 -21.42 10.59 -27.20
N GLU A 529 -22.22 9.92 -26.35
CA GLU A 529 -22.11 10.03 -24.87
C GLU A 529 -21.16 8.98 -24.27
N THR A 530 -19.84 9.15 -24.43
CA THR A 530 -18.82 8.45 -23.59
C THR A 530 -17.53 9.26 -23.38
N ASP A 531 -17.61 10.56 -23.07
CA ASP A 531 -16.44 11.30 -22.59
C ASP A 531 -16.79 12.35 -21.55
N LEU A 532 -16.38 12.10 -20.30
CA LEU A 532 -16.37 13.11 -19.22
C LEU A 532 -14.99 13.26 -18.55
N PHE A 533 -14.00 12.48 -19.00
CA PHE A 533 -12.68 12.39 -18.36
C PHE A 533 -11.52 12.15 -19.35
N THR A 534 -11.72 12.36 -20.65
CA THR A 534 -10.62 12.56 -21.59
C THR A 534 -10.82 13.88 -22.32
N THR A 535 -9.74 14.64 -22.47
CA THR A 535 -9.69 15.84 -23.30
C THR A 535 -8.69 15.57 -24.42
N ASN A 536 -9.17 15.60 -25.66
CA ASN A 536 -8.31 15.41 -26.83
C ASN A 536 -7.28 16.54 -26.94
N SER A 537 -6.03 16.17 -27.24
CA SER A 537 -5.03 17.05 -27.84
C SER A 537 -4.70 16.51 -29.23
N ALA A 538 -4.40 17.40 -30.17
CA ALA A 538 -4.24 17.04 -31.58
C ALA A 538 -2.97 16.21 -31.84
N SER A 539 -3.04 15.31 -32.84
CA SER A 539 -1.93 14.47 -33.26
C SER A 539 -0.77 15.31 -33.86
N PRO A 540 0.48 15.17 -33.36
CA PRO A 540 1.64 15.76 -34.03
C PRO A 540 2.17 14.86 -35.15
N ASN A 541 2.75 15.53 -36.14
CA ASN A 541 3.39 14.95 -37.33
C ASN A 541 4.64 14.12 -36.95
N PRO A 542 4.85 12.88 -37.46
CA PRO A 542 5.98 12.06 -37.05
C PRO A 542 7.23 12.43 -37.86
N ASN A 543 8.05 13.37 -37.38
CA ASN A 543 9.47 13.55 -37.74
C ASN A 543 10.18 14.65 -36.93
N THR A 544 10.40 14.43 -35.63
CA THR A 544 11.53 15.04 -34.87
C THR A 544 11.72 14.28 -33.57
N GLU A 545 12.86 13.62 -33.40
CA GLU A 545 13.26 13.03 -32.12
C GLU A 545 13.84 14.10 -31.20
N SER A 546 13.15 14.39 -30.11
CA SER A 546 13.72 15.01 -28.92
C SER A 546 13.03 14.40 -27.71
N ALA A 547 13.80 13.92 -26.73
CA ALA A 547 13.26 13.24 -25.56
C ALA A 547 12.35 14.20 -24.76
N PRO A 548 11.17 13.78 -24.32
CA PRO A 548 10.31 14.63 -23.51
C PRO A 548 10.91 14.77 -22.11
N ASP A 549 11.20 16.00 -21.71
CA ASP A 549 11.53 16.33 -20.32
C ASP A 549 10.39 15.86 -19.41
N ILE A 550 10.68 14.88 -18.56
CA ILE A 550 9.77 14.41 -17.53
C ILE A 550 9.71 15.50 -16.47
N PRO A 551 8.58 16.20 -16.26
CA PRO A 551 8.49 17.19 -15.20
C PRO A 551 8.71 16.49 -13.85
N PRO A 552 9.50 17.08 -12.92
CA PRO A 552 9.85 16.41 -11.69
C PRO A 552 8.60 16.06 -10.89
N VAL A 553 8.46 14.78 -10.54
CA VAL A 553 7.43 14.30 -9.63
C VAL A 553 7.50 15.16 -8.37
N ARG A 554 6.39 15.81 -8.00
CA ARG A 554 6.32 16.69 -6.82
C ARG A 554 6.39 15.87 -5.53
N THR A 555 7.59 15.46 -5.15
CA THR A 555 7.88 14.77 -3.89
C THR A 555 7.79 15.74 -2.71
N PHE A 556 6.58 15.95 -2.19
CA PHE A 556 6.40 16.74 -0.96
C PHE A 556 6.61 15.91 0.32
N LYS A 557 7.55 16.43 1.13
CA LYS A 557 7.96 16.03 2.49
C LYS A 557 8.93 14.85 2.56
N SER A 558 9.97 15.07 3.37
CA SER A 558 10.96 14.08 3.79
C SER A 558 10.31 12.80 4.32
N ASP A 559 10.97 11.67 4.06
CA ASP A 559 10.61 10.38 4.63
C ASP A 559 10.42 10.45 6.16
N PRO A 560 9.48 9.69 6.75
CA PRO A 560 9.35 9.61 8.20
C PRO A 560 10.65 9.16 8.87
N PRO A 561 11.00 9.72 10.04
CA PRO A 561 12.13 9.27 10.85
C PRO A 561 12.17 7.75 11.02
N HIS A 562 13.37 7.18 10.95
CA HIS A 562 13.54 5.72 11.04
C HIS A 562 14.68 5.36 11.97
N LEU A 563 14.40 4.50 12.95
CA LEU A 563 15.37 3.94 13.88
C LEU A 563 15.49 2.43 13.69
N VAL A 564 16.73 1.94 13.60
CA VAL A 564 17.02 0.50 13.58
C VAL A 564 17.67 0.07 14.90
N LEU A 565 17.09 -0.94 15.56
CA LEU A 565 17.65 -1.57 16.76
C LEU A 565 18.04 -3.02 16.45
N VAL A 566 19.33 -3.35 16.61
CA VAL A 566 19.86 -4.70 16.35
C VAL A 566 20.14 -5.44 17.66
N SER A 567 19.42 -6.54 17.88
CA SER A 567 19.37 -7.23 19.17
C SER A 567 19.19 -8.75 18.99
N HIS A 568 18.56 -9.41 19.97
CA HIS A 568 18.56 -10.84 20.18
C HIS A 568 17.14 -11.41 20.37
N GLY A 569 17.02 -12.73 20.33
CA GLY A 569 15.73 -13.40 20.19
C GLY A 569 14.80 -13.25 21.40
N GLN A 570 15.30 -13.33 22.63
CA GLN A 570 14.47 -13.10 23.83
C GLN A 570 14.22 -11.61 24.04
N TRP A 571 15.18 -10.73 23.75
CA TRP A 571 14.98 -9.27 23.81
C TRP A 571 13.83 -8.82 22.91
N ILE A 572 13.87 -9.18 21.62
CA ILE A 572 12.83 -8.84 20.64
C ILE A 572 11.47 -9.45 21.05
N HIS A 573 11.45 -10.71 21.47
CA HIS A 573 10.24 -11.36 21.98
C HIS A 573 9.62 -10.60 23.17
N THR A 574 10.42 -10.28 24.18
CA THR A 574 9.96 -9.58 25.39
C THR A 574 9.55 -8.13 25.10
N PHE A 575 10.23 -7.45 24.17
CA PHE A 575 9.84 -6.11 23.72
C PHE A 575 8.47 -6.14 23.06
N LEU A 576 8.31 -6.94 22.00
CA LEU A 576 7.07 -7.02 21.22
C LEU A 576 5.88 -7.42 22.11
N LYS A 577 6.04 -8.43 22.96
CA LYS A 577 4.99 -8.90 23.88
C LYS A 577 4.62 -7.88 24.97
N SER A 578 5.54 -7.00 25.37
CA SER A 578 5.28 -5.97 26.38
C SER A 578 4.70 -4.68 25.79
N MET A 579 5.13 -4.32 24.58
CA MET A 579 4.84 -3.02 23.94
C MET A 579 3.67 -3.07 22.94
N ILE A 580 3.35 -4.23 22.38
CA ILE A 580 2.29 -4.40 21.36
C ILE A 580 1.11 -5.17 21.97
N PRO A 581 -0.06 -4.54 22.18
CA PRO A 581 -1.23 -5.17 22.81
C PRO A 581 -1.67 -6.47 22.14
N GLU A 582 -1.64 -6.52 20.81
CA GLU A 582 -2.05 -7.64 19.97
C GLU A 582 -1.18 -8.89 20.21
N LEU A 583 0.09 -8.71 20.58
CA LEU A 583 1.05 -9.80 20.82
C LEU A 583 1.17 -10.20 22.29
N ARG A 584 0.48 -9.50 23.20
CA ARG A 584 0.53 -9.76 24.65
C ARG A 584 0.11 -11.19 25.01
N ASN A 585 -0.87 -11.72 24.29
CA ASN A 585 -1.42 -13.06 24.51
C ASN A 585 -0.68 -14.17 23.73
N SER A 586 0.26 -13.82 22.84
CA SER A 586 1.03 -14.81 22.09
C SER A 586 1.91 -15.64 23.01
N PHE A 587 1.86 -16.97 22.88
CA PHE A 587 2.70 -17.89 23.66
C PHE A 587 4.18 -17.56 23.50
N TYR A 588 4.62 -17.44 22.24
CA TYR A 588 5.97 -17.01 21.87
C TYR A 588 5.92 -16.16 20.59
N VAL A 589 6.80 -15.17 20.48
CA VAL A 589 6.97 -14.35 19.28
C VAL A 589 8.33 -14.73 18.69
N ARG A 590 8.30 -15.45 17.57
CA ARG A 590 9.50 -15.97 16.91
C ARG A 590 10.18 -14.86 16.13
N SER A 591 11.48 -14.68 16.38
CA SER A 591 12.36 -13.93 15.48
C SER A 591 13.38 -14.87 14.85
N SER A 592 13.44 -14.90 13.53
CA SER A 592 14.42 -15.65 12.74
C SER A 592 15.74 -14.89 12.67
N ASN A 593 16.87 -15.57 12.42
CA ASN A 593 18.17 -14.89 12.33
C ASN A 593 18.20 -13.93 11.13
N THR A 594 18.62 -12.68 11.32
CA THR A 594 18.42 -11.53 10.40
C THR A 594 16.97 -11.19 10.05
N GLY A 595 15.98 -11.80 10.71
CA GLY A 595 14.57 -11.46 10.54
C GLY A 595 14.24 -10.07 11.09
N LEU A 596 13.37 -9.34 10.39
CA LEU A 596 13.02 -7.96 10.68
C LEU A 596 11.59 -7.83 11.23
N TYR A 597 11.44 -7.01 12.26
CA TYR A 597 10.15 -6.51 12.73
C TYR A 597 10.11 -5.00 12.56
N THR A 598 9.32 -4.49 11.61
CA THR A 598 9.14 -3.03 11.45
C THR A 598 7.84 -2.61 12.10
N LEU A 599 7.92 -1.60 12.96
CA LEU A 599 6.80 -1.00 13.66
C LEU A 599 6.58 0.42 13.17
N GLU A 600 5.31 0.79 13.06
CA GLU A 600 4.86 2.15 12.83
C GLU A 600 4.50 2.80 14.15
N LEU A 601 4.95 4.05 14.33
CA LEU A 601 4.57 4.89 15.47
C LEU A 601 3.46 5.84 15.01
N HIS A 602 2.28 5.71 15.59
CA HIS A 602 1.09 6.50 15.27
C HIS A 602 0.75 7.50 16.39
N PRO A 603 0.10 8.64 16.06
CA PRO A 603 -0.41 9.58 17.06
C PRO A 603 -1.31 8.89 18.09
N SER A 604 -1.27 9.38 19.33
CA SER A 604 -1.97 8.78 20.47
C SER A 604 -2.41 9.89 21.43
N PRO A 605 -3.64 9.83 21.98
CA PRO A 605 -4.08 10.78 23.01
C PRO A 605 -3.32 10.59 24.34
N ASN A 606 -2.70 9.43 24.53
CA ASN A 606 -1.74 9.20 25.61
C ASN A 606 -0.36 9.68 25.16
N LYS A 607 0.45 10.25 26.06
CA LYS A 607 1.83 10.75 25.77
C LYS A 607 2.81 9.72 25.17
N PHE A 608 2.42 8.45 25.04
CA PHE A 608 3.18 7.40 24.39
C PHE A 608 2.50 6.98 23.07
N PRO A 609 3.25 6.86 21.95
CA PRO A 609 2.67 6.58 20.64
C PRO A 609 1.99 5.22 20.61
N ARG A 610 1.01 5.09 19.71
CA ARG A 610 0.43 3.79 19.38
C ARG A 610 1.39 3.07 18.44
N LEU A 611 1.67 1.79 18.71
CA LEU A 611 2.52 0.95 17.85
C LEU A 611 1.63 0.01 17.02
N SER A 612 1.90 -0.10 15.72
CA SER A 612 1.38 -1.18 14.85
C SER A 612 2.53 -1.91 14.18
N VAL A 613 2.33 -3.19 13.86
CA VAL A 613 3.32 -4.00 13.13
C VAL A 613 3.09 -3.84 11.63
N LEU A 614 4.10 -3.33 10.91
CA LEU A 614 4.13 -3.25 9.45
C LEU A 614 4.73 -4.52 8.84
N LEU A 615 5.93 -4.89 9.29
CA LEU A 615 6.64 -6.11 8.88
C LEU A 615 6.81 -7.05 10.09
N GLN A 616 6.54 -8.33 9.91
CA GLN A 616 6.57 -9.36 10.96
C GLN A 616 7.50 -10.52 10.58
N ASP A 617 8.63 -10.63 11.30
CA ASP A 617 9.71 -11.60 11.04
C ASP A 617 10.09 -11.72 9.55
N ASP A 618 10.16 -10.57 8.86
CA ASP A 618 10.41 -10.52 7.42
C ASP A 618 11.84 -11.01 7.12
N THR A 619 11.97 -11.88 6.12
CA THR A 619 13.22 -12.54 5.73
C THR A 619 13.43 -12.59 4.22
N ARG A 620 12.73 -11.75 3.44
CA ARG A 620 12.75 -11.74 1.97
C ARG A 620 14.15 -11.69 1.35
N HIS A 621 15.09 -11.00 2.01
CA HIS A 621 16.50 -10.90 1.58
C HIS A 621 17.21 -12.26 1.53
N LEU A 622 16.70 -13.27 2.24
CA LEU A 622 17.24 -14.63 2.25
C LEU A 622 16.78 -15.48 1.06
N ASP A 623 15.75 -15.05 0.31
CA ASP A 623 15.18 -15.82 -0.81
C ASP A 623 15.96 -15.65 -2.13
N LEU A 624 16.91 -14.71 -2.19
CA LEU A 624 17.64 -14.33 -3.42
C LEU A 624 19.08 -14.83 -3.53
N ALA A 625 19.60 -15.62 -2.58
CA ALA A 625 20.89 -16.27 -2.75
C ALA A 625 20.81 -17.30 -3.90
N PRO A 626 21.61 -17.18 -4.99
CA PRO A 626 21.55 -18.11 -6.10
C PRO A 626 22.12 -19.46 -5.67
N GLN A 627 21.25 -20.33 -5.16
CA GLN A 627 21.62 -21.69 -4.80
C GLN A 627 22.10 -22.43 -6.05
N SER A 628 23.41 -22.69 -6.14
CA SER A 628 23.94 -23.59 -7.15
C SER A 628 23.22 -24.93 -7.02
N LYS A 629 22.38 -25.29 -8.00
CA LYS A 629 21.55 -26.50 -7.97
C LYS A 629 22.41 -27.76 -8.14
N LYS A 630 23.19 -28.12 -7.11
CA LYS A 630 23.62 -29.51 -6.91
C LYS A 630 22.38 -30.30 -6.53
N LYS A 631 21.69 -30.83 -7.56
CA LYS A 631 20.62 -31.81 -7.41
C LYS A 631 21.16 -33.01 -6.63
N CYS A 632 20.89 -33.06 -5.33
CA CYS A 632 20.90 -34.32 -4.60
C CYS A 632 19.57 -35.01 -4.93
N PRO A 633 19.55 -36.15 -5.64
CA PRO A 633 18.31 -36.80 -6.01
C PRO A 633 17.64 -37.37 -4.76
N GLN A 634 16.54 -36.76 -4.32
CA GLN A 634 15.66 -37.38 -3.34
C GLN A 634 15.10 -38.66 -3.94
N ARG A 635 15.47 -39.82 -3.38
CA ARG A 635 14.79 -41.08 -3.64
C ARG A 635 13.37 -40.99 -3.06
N THR A 636 12.40 -40.71 -3.91
CA THR A 636 10.98 -40.90 -3.62
C THR A 636 10.68 -42.39 -3.45
N THR A 637 9.94 -42.73 -2.39
CA THR A 637 9.73 -44.09 -1.88
C THR A 637 8.78 -44.98 -2.72
N LEU A 638 8.54 -44.63 -3.99
CA LEU A 638 7.80 -45.46 -4.95
C LEU A 638 8.70 -46.19 -5.96
N ASP A 639 9.83 -45.60 -6.37
CA ASP A 639 10.73 -46.23 -7.36
C ASP A 639 11.44 -47.48 -6.81
N GLY A 640 11.54 -47.60 -5.48
CA GLY A 640 12.11 -48.76 -4.80
C GLY A 640 11.24 -50.03 -4.87
N LEU A 641 9.92 -49.89 -5.07
CA LEU A 641 8.98 -51.02 -5.08
C LEU A 641 8.91 -51.73 -6.44
N TRP A 642 9.10 -51.02 -7.55
CA TRP A 642 9.16 -51.65 -8.89
C TRP A 642 10.50 -52.32 -9.21
N ALA A 643 11.59 -51.89 -8.59
CA ALA A 643 12.93 -52.46 -8.79
C ALA A 643 13.16 -53.81 -8.07
N ALA A 644 12.22 -54.23 -7.21
CA ALA A 644 12.26 -55.50 -6.47
C ALA A 644 11.54 -56.65 -7.20
N ALA A 645 10.58 -56.36 -8.09
CA ALA A 645 9.79 -57.36 -8.81
C ALA A 645 10.50 -57.95 -10.04
N SER A 646 11.69 -57.47 -10.40
CA SER A 646 12.39 -57.77 -11.66
C SER A 646 13.73 -58.50 -11.49
N ARG A 647 14.08 -58.96 -10.28
CA ARG A 647 15.29 -59.74 -10.00
C ARG A 647 15.03 -60.95 -9.09
N GLY A 648 14.36 -61.94 -9.65
CA GLY A 648 14.18 -63.27 -9.06
C GLY A 648 14.25 -64.36 -10.13
N GLY A 649 15.45 -64.74 -10.56
CA GLY A 649 15.64 -65.77 -11.57
C GLY A 649 17.11 -66.05 -11.89
N HIS A 650 17.56 -67.28 -11.60
CA HIS A 650 18.92 -67.83 -11.77
C HIS A 650 20.03 -67.15 -10.94
N LYS A 651 21.00 -67.89 -10.37
CA LYS A 651 21.51 -69.22 -10.74
C LYS A 651 21.65 -70.18 -9.55
N SER A 652 21.48 -71.46 -9.86
CA SER A 652 21.99 -72.61 -9.12
C SER A 652 23.43 -72.92 -9.52
N ALA A 653 24.30 -73.19 -8.54
CA ALA A 653 25.44 -74.11 -8.58
C ALA A 653 26.00 -74.22 -7.16
#